data_AF-A0A356F9I2-F1
#
_entry.id   AF-A0A356F9I2-F1
#
_cell.length_a   1.000
_cell.length_b   1.000
_cell.length_c   1.000
_cell.angle_alpha   90.00
_cell.angle_beta   90.00
_cell.angle_gamma   90.00
#
_symmetry.space_group_name_H-M   'P 1'
#
loop_
_entity.id
_entity.type
_entity.pdbx_description
1 polymer ?
#
loop_
_entity_poly.entity_id
_entity_poly.type
_entity_poly.pdbx_seq_one_letter_code
_entity_poly.pdbx_strand_id
1 'polypeptide(L)'
;MRYAGGRGRVAAFSAADGKKLWEAPVDGAAWSLAIADGSLFVSTDSGRIHCFRPARAALPSADKPAAGRTAAAEDRPYEAEAGELLALAGMDRGYCFVLDSVDGNLALELARRTHLQVIAVCSDEKAASKVRARLDAAGLYGRAVAHVGSLAELGYADYLANLVVFEGSLAEGRSPGGLAAVKKLLKPGGGVALVGGASGKAVSAVNRFLASSGRGWKRHKREGGVWASLRTQPLKGGGEWSHMYGDSGNTICSGDKLVKGPFDLQWFGRPGPRNLVDRHHRTVAPLVKDGRMFLSGDDRIIATDSYNGSPLWDKVISGTRRIGAVRDSGNMVVSSKALYITAGAECIALQLDTGKRAGSYPAPDGADGSERHWAWISSEGGKLLGSSARPGSLRTEIGRGKILDVYEDSKAIVCSVSLFCIDPETGKRSWLYRPSRGAVINTTIAVSGGRAWFVESGNAATLDGPIDRYTLDKLLSRGAALVCLSTTDGKVRWRKPLDRLRARNCLFLSSSGGVLALSGSRNEAGTVRYDLSAFDAAAGRQLWSRSHDTGVKAGGNHGEQDHRHAVIGKLLYAEPFAYELRTGKPVSGWKWNKTKRGGCGNVSASLSNLFFRDGTASFFDLSRGVHDKVTDISRPGCWINMIPAGGLLLIPEGSSGCTCNYAVQGSMAFVPSR
;
A
#
# COMPACT_ATOMS: atom_id res chain seq x y z
N MET A 1 -30.24 29.07 10.15
CA MET A 1 -30.65 28.93 8.73
C MET A 1 -30.07 27.62 8.19
N ARG A 2 -30.75 26.99 7.23
CA ARG A 2 -30.25 25.85 6.45
C ARG A 2 -30.09 26.30 5.01
N TYR A 3 -28.99 25.93 4.35
CA TYR A 3 -28.78 26.24 2.93
C TYR A 3 -28.89 24.97 2.09
N ALA A 4 -29.47 25.07 0.90
CA ALA A 4 -29.56 23.96 -0.04
C ALA A 4 -29.18 24.42 -1.44
N GLY A 5 -28.39 23.59 -2.12
CA GLY A 5 -28.03 23.77 -3.53
C GLY A 5 -29.03 23.07 -4.45
N GLY A 6 -29.25 23.64 -5.63
CA GLY A 6 -30.02 23.03 -6.70
C GLY A 6 -29.42 23.34 -8.08
N ARG A 7 -30.07 22.84 -9.14
CA ARG A 7 -29.70 23.21 -10.51
C ARG A 7 -30.01 24.69 -10.77
N GLY A 8 -28.98 25.48 -11.03
CA GLY A 8 -29.07 26.90 -11.34
C GLY A 8 -29.32 27.82 -10.14
N ARG A 9 -29.32 27.30 -8.90
CA ARG A 9 -29.70 28.09 -7.72
C ARG A 9 -29.14 27.57 -6.40
N VAL A 10 -29.15 28.45 -5.41
CA VAL A 10 -28.98 28.17 -3.99
C VAL A 10 -30.10 28.84 -3.21
N ALA A 11 -30.56 28.22 -2.13
CA ALA A 11 -31.61 28.78 -1.27
C ALA A 11 -31.28 28.62 0.22
N ALA A 12 -31.77 29.56 1.02
CA ALA A 12 -31.75 29.51 2.48
C ALA A 12 -33.16 29.25 3.01
N PHE A 13 -33.25 28.43 4.05
CA PHE A 13 -34.47 28.03 4.73
C PHE A 13 -34.34 28.28 6.22
N SER A 14 -35.46 28.61 6.85
CA SER A 14 -35.57 28.68 8.30
C SER A 14 -35.32 27.30 8.89
N ALA A 15 -34.49 27.26 9.93
CA ALA A 15 -34.18 26.00 10.59
C ALA A 15 -35.33 25.49 11.47
N ALA A 16 -36.25 26.37 11.86
CA ALA A 16 -37.35 26.06 12.76
C ALA A 16 -38.54 25.41 12.06
N ASP A 17 -38.93 25.94 10.88
CA ASP A 17 -40.15 25.56 10.17
C ASP A 17 -39.93 25.19 8.70
N GLY A 18 -38.68 25.26 8.21
CA GLY A 18 -38.35 24.93 6.81
C GLY A 18 -38.81 25.96 5.79
N LYS A 19 -39.36 27.11 6.20
CA LYS A 19 -39.80 28.16 5.26
C LYS A 19 -38.61 28.74 4.50
N LYS A 20 -38.74 28.90 3.17
CA LYS A 20 -37.71 29.53 2.33
C LYS A 20 -37.55 31.01 2.73
N LEU A 21 -36.34 31.38 3.14
CA LEU A 21 -35.98 32.73 3.59
C LEU A 21 -35.31 33.55 2.49
N TRP A 22 -34.57 32.90 1.59
CA TRP A 22 -33.81 33.56 0.54
C TRP A 22 -33.47 32.56 -0.58
N GLU A 23 -33.25 33.05 -1.81
CA GLU A 23 -32.82 32.26 -2.97
C GLU A 23 -32.01 33.16 -3.90
N ALA A 24 -31.01 32.58 -4.57
CA ALA A 24 -30.23 33.27 -5.60
C ALA A 24 -29.78 32.32 -6.71
N PRO A 25 -29.57 32.85 -7.93
CA PRO A 25 -29.08 32.05 -9.04
C PRO A 25 -27.60 31.71 -8.88
N VAL A 26 -27.21 30.54 -9.39
CA VAL A 26 -25.81 30.14 -9.61
C VAL A 26 -25.66 29.56 -11.02
N ASP A 27 -24.44 29.55 -11.54
CA ASP A 27 -24.16 28.97 -12.86
C ASP A 27 -23.80 27.48 -12.74
N GLY A 28 -24.71 26.61 -13.19
CA GLY A 28 -24.60 25.16 -13.05
C GLY A 28 -25.38 24.62 -11.84
N ALA A 29 -25.16 23.35 -11.50
CA ALA A 29 -25.69 22.75 -10.27
C ALA A 29 -24.82 23.15 -9.08
N ALA A 30 -25.42 23.63 -8.00
CA ALA A 30 -24.72 23.88 -6.73
C ALA A 30 -24.38 22.56 -6.02
N TRP A 31 -23.11 22.35 -5.67
CA TRP A 31 -22.61 21.12 -5.03
C TRP A 31 -22.18 21.35 -3.58
N SER A 32 -21.06 22.05 -3.36
CA SER A 32 -20.54 22.32 -2.02
C SER A 32 -20.87 23.75 -1.58
N LEU A 33 -21.37 23.86 -0.34
CA LEU A 33 -21.75 25.09 0.32
C LEU A 33 -20.86 25.29 1.54
N ALA A 34 -20.26 26.47 1.68
CA ALA A 34 -19.45 26.81 2.86
C ALA A 34 -19.83 28.20 3.37
N ILE A 35 -19.84 28.38 4.69
CA ILE A 35 -20.03 29.70 5.31
C ILE A 35 -18.71 30.10 5.96
N ALA A 36 -18.15 31.21 5.52
CA ALA A 36 -16.94 31.79 6.08
C ALA A 36 -17.03 33.32 6.00
N ASP A 37 -16.52 34.01 7.03
CA ASP A 37 -16.51 35.48 7.12
C ASP A 37 -17.85 36.14 6.72
N GLY A 38 -18.94 35.64 7.31
CA GLY A 38 -20.30 36.16 7.06
C GLY A 38 -20.82 35.95 5.63
N SER A 39 -20.21 35.06 4.86
CA SER A 39 -20.46 34.87 3.42
C SER A 39 -20.83 33.42 3.12
N LEU A 40 -21.74 33.21 2.17
CA LEU A 40 -22.05 31.89 1.63
C LEU A 40 -21.29 31.67 0.32
N PHE A 41 -20.38 30.71 0.31
CA PHE A 41 -19.68 30.25 -0.88
C PHE A 41 -20.38 29.02 -1.47
N VAL A 42 -20.59 29.03 -2.79
CA VAL A 42 -21.28 27.97 -3.53
C VAL A 42 -20.45 27.55 -4.73
N SER A 43 -19.90 26.34 -4.68
CA SER A 43 -19.24 25.72 -5.83
C SER A 43 -20.26 25.04 -6.75
N THR A 44 -19.99 25.06 -8.04
CA THR A 44 -20.85 24.46 -9.05
C THR A 44 -20.12 23.45 -9.94
N ASP A 45 -20.88 22.60 -10.61
CA ASP A 45 -20.37 21.63 -11.60
C ASP A 45 -19.74 22.28 -12.85
N SER A 46 -20.02 23.57 -13.11
CA SER A 46 -19.33 24.36 -14.13
C SER A 46 -17.92 24.82 -13.71
N GLY A 47 -17.51 24.52 -12.47
CA GLY A 47 -16.22 24.91 -11.91
C GLY A 47 -16.19 26.34 -11.36
N ARG A 48 -17.34 27.02 -11.25
CA ARG A 48 -17.44 28.36 -10.66
C ARG A 48 -17.67 28.30 -9.15
N ILE A 49 -17.21 29.33 -8.45
CA ILE A 49 -17.50 29.56 -7.03
C ILE A 49 -18.22 30.91 -6.90
N HIS A 50 -19.49 30.88 -6.51
CA HIS A 50 -20.27 32.07 -6.20
C HIS A 50 -20.08 32.44 -4.72
N CYS A 51 -20.03 33.74 -4.41
CA CYS A 51 -19.99 34.25 -3.03
C CYS A 51 -21.15 35.20 -2.80
N PHE A 52 -22.00 34.89 -1.81
CA PHE A 52 -23.15 35.69 -1.42
C PHE A 52 -22.90 36.33 -0.06
N ARG A 53 -23.09 37.65 0.03
CA ARG A 53 -22.88 38.46 1.23
C ARG A 53 -24.08 39.37 1.51
N PRO A 54 -24.32 39.76 2.77
CA PRO A 54 -25.28 40.82 3.08
C PRO A 54 -24.94 42.12 2.36
N ALA A 55 -25.95 42.83 1.85
CA ALA A 55 -25.78 44.02 1.01
C ALA A 55 -25.00 45.21 1.66
N ARG A 56 -24.80 45.19 3.00
CA ARG A 56 -24.03 46.21 3.74
C ARG A 56 -22.56 45.85 3.96
N ALA A 57 -22.11 44.67 3.56
CA ALA A 57 -20.69 44.34 3.59
C ALA A 57 -20.03 44.95 2.34
N ALA A 58 -18.99 45.77 2.53
CA ALA A 58 -18.17 46.23 1.41
C ALA A 58 -17.68 45.00 0.63
N LEU A 59 -17.79 45.04 -0.70
CA LEU A 59 -17.09 44.06 -1.54
C LEU A 59 -15.59 44.22 -1.21
N PRO A 60 -14.90 43.18 -0.72
CA PRO A 60 -13.46 43.22 -0.75
C PRO A 60 -13.06 43.44 -2.21
N SER A 61 -12.03 44.26 -2.42
CA SER A 61 -11.30 44.26 -3.69
C SER A 61 -11.15 42.81 -4.13
N ALA A 62 -11.78 42.45 -5.25
CA ALA A 62 -11.39 41.23 -5.93
C ALA A 62 -10.00 41.53 -6.48
N ASP A 63 -8.98 41.32 -5.66
CA ASP A 63 -7.61 41.31 -6.15
C ASP A 63 -7.61 40.27 -7.26
N LYS A 64 -7.35 40.72 -8.49
CA LYS A 64 -7.16 39.80 -9.61
C LYS A 64 -6.11 38.81 -9.10
N PRO A 65 -6.35 37.47 -9.19
CA PRO A 65 -5.29 36.52 -8.90
C PRO A 65 -4.09 37.00 -9.69
N ALA A 66 -2.96 37.22 -9.01
CA ALA A 66 -1.76 37.73 -9.64
C ALA A 66 -1.51 36.82 -10.84
N ALA A 67 -1.81 37.31 -12.04
CA ALA A 67 -1.58 36.58 -13.27
C ALA A 67 -0.11 36.22 -13.20
N GLY A 68 0.20 34.92 -13.07
CA GLY A 68 1.51 34.44 -12.66
C GLY A 68 2.54 35.24 -13.40
N ARG A 69 3.17 36.22 -12.71
CA ARG A 69 4.11 37.10 -13.36
C ARG A 69 5.23 36.18 -13.75
N THR A 70 5.40 35.97 -15.05
CA THR A 70 6.62 35.41 -15.60
C THR A 70 7.73 36.26 -15.01
N ALA A 71 8.45 35.69 -14.04
CA ALA A 71 9.41 36.43 -13.26
C ALA A 71 10.46 36.99 -14.23
N ALA A 72 10.42 38.32 -14.42
CA ALA A 72 11.62 39.06 -14.77
C ALA A 72 12.70 38.72 -13.73
N ALA A 73 13.97 38.91 -14.07
CA ALA A 73 15.12 38.59 -13.21
C ALA A 73 14.98 39.17 -11.79
N GLU A 74 14.32 38.42 -10.90
CA GLU A 74 14.21 38.71 -9.48
C GLU A 74 15.50 38.22 -8.84
N ASP A 75 16.04 39.01 -7.91
CA ASP A 75 17.02 38.51 -6.95
C ASP A 75 16.45 37.24 -6.30
N ARG A 76 17.22 36.14 -6.30
CA ARG A 76 16.80 34.83 -5.80
C ARG A 76 17.58 34.45 -4.54
N PRO A 77 17.29 35.08 -3.38
CA PRO A 77 17.91 34.70 -2.13
C PRO A 77 17.80 33.19 -1.89
N TYR A 78 18.93 32.60 -1.52
CA TYR A 78 19.06 31.18 -1.21
C TYR A 78 18.90 30.21 -2.40
N GLU A 79 18.97 30.67 -3.65
CA GLU A 79 18.93 29.78 -4.84
C GLU A 79 20.05 28.73 -4.80
N ALA A 80 21.29 29.13 -4.53
CA ALA A 80 22.42 28.22 -4.44
C ALA A 80 22.29 27.27 -3.25
N GLU A 81 21.89 27.79 -2.08
CA GLU A 81 21.67 26.99 -0.87
C GLU A 81 20.55 25.97 -1.05
N ALA A 82 19.43 26.35 -1.67
CA ALA A 82 18.34 25.43 -2.00
C ALA A 82 18.84 24.32 -2.95
N GLY A 83 19.67 24.66 -3.95
CA GLY A 83 20.31 23.69 -4.83
C GLY A 83 21.14 22.65 -4.07
N GLU A 84 22.01 23.10 -3.17
CA GLU A 84 22.85 22.20 -2.34
C GLU A 84 22.01 21.34 -1.38
N LEU A 85 20.99 21.93 -0.73
CA LEU A 85 20.08 21.19 0.14
C LEU A 85 19.35 20.08 -0.63
N LEU A 86 18.85 20.37 -1.83
CA LEU A 86 18.16 19.38 -2.66
C LEU A 86 19.10 18.29 -3.18
N ALA A 87 20.31 18.66 -3.61
CA ALA A 87 21.34 17.72 -4.02
C ALA A 87 21.75 16.79 -2.87
N LEU A 88 21.89 17.32 -1.65
CA LEU A 88 22.16 16.53 -0.46
C LEU A 88 20.95 15.69 -0.04
N ALA A 89 19.73 16.18 -0.19
CA ALA A 89 18.52 15.45 0.18
C ALA A 89 18.31 14.23 -0.73
N GLY A 90 18.45 14.42 -2.04
CA GLY A 90 18.25 13.39 -3.06
C GLY A 90 16.77 13.06 -3.31
N MET A 91 15.88 14.05 -3.16
CA MET A 91 14.43 13.88 -3.35
C MET A 91 13.79 15.11 -3.98
N ASP A 92 12.70 14.91 -4.71
CA ASP A 92 11.90 15.96 -5.33
C ASP A 92 10.42 15.93 -4.93
N ARG A 93 10.00 14.98 -4.08
CA ARG A 93 8.61 14.70 -3.71
C ARG A 93 8.49 14.32 -2.23
N GLY A 94 7.29 14.46 -1.68
CA GLY A 94 7.02 14.27 -0.25
C GLY A 94 6.74 15.59 0.47
N TYR A 95 6.86 15.58 1.79
CA TYR A 95 6.71 16.78 2.62
C TYR A 95 8.07 17.37 3.01
N CYS A 96 8.20 18.68 2.85
CA CYS A 96 9.36 19.44 3.28
C CYS A 96 8.94 20.43 4.37
N PHE A 97 9.64 20.45 5.49
CA PHE A 97 9.42 21.44 6.54
C PHE A 97 10.56 22.44 6.54
N VAL A 98 10.23 23.71 6.32
CA VAL A 98 11.16 24.83 6.49
C VAL A 98 10.91 25.38 7.87
N LEU A 99 11.73 24.95 8.83
CA LEU A 99 11.63 25.38 10.21
C LEU A 99 12.32 26.72 10.39
N ASP A 100 11.84 27.46 11.40
CA ASP A 100 12.34 28.78 11.72
C ASP A 100 12.28 29.72 10.52
N SER A 101 11.15 29.70 9.82
CA SER A 101 10.94 30.50 8.61
C SER A 101 10.78 31.97 8.95
N VAL A 102 11.53 32.82 8.23
CA VAL A 102 11.69 34.25 8.52
C VAL A 102 10.96 35.09 7.47
N ASP A 103 11.39 34.95 6.22
CA ASP A 103 10.79 35.63 5.07
C ASP A 103 10.22 34.63 4.05
N GLY A 104 10.56 33.35 4.13
CA GLY A 104 10.04 32.32 3.24
C GLY A 104 10.73 32.25 1.88
N ASN A 105 11.88 32.91 1.71
CA ASN A 105 12.68 32.80 0.47
C ASN A 105 13.16 31.35 0.26
N LEU A 106 13.62 30.67 1.31
CA LEU A 106 14.02 29.26 1.21
C LEU A 106 12.82 28.37 0.86
N ALA A 107 11.67 28.61 1.50
CA ALA A 107 10.44 27.87 1.21
C ALA A 107 9.98 28.06 -0.24
N LEU A 108 10.09 29.28 -0.77
CA LEU A 108 9.80 29.62 -2.16
C LEU A 108 10.76 28.92 -3.13
N GLU A 109 12.06 28.93 -2.87
CA GLU A 109 13.03 28.29 -3.78
C GLU A 109 12.90 26.77 -3.80
N LEU A 110 12.64 26.13 -2.65
CA LEU A 110 12.34 24.69 -2.60
C LEU A 110 11.05 24.35 -3.36
N ALA A 111 10.03 25.20 -3.25
CA ALA A 111 8.77 25.07 -4.00
C ALA A 111 8.96 25.09 -5.52
N ARG A 112 9.78 26.02 -6.00
CA ARG A 112 9.98 26.28 -7.43
C ARG A 112 10.76 25.16 -8.11
N ARG A 113 11.62 24.45 -7.36
CA ARG A 113 12.57 23.45 -7.88
C ARG A 113 12.07 22.02 -7.74
N THR A 114 10.99 21.78 -7.00
CA THR A 114 10.55 20.43 -6.64
C THR A 114 9.04 20.29 -6.67
N HIS A 115 8.58 19.05 -6.50
CA HIS A 115 7.18 18.70 -6.28
C HIS A 115 6.88 18.48 -4.78
N LEU A 116 7.74 18.99 -3.88
CA LEU A 116 7.55 18.85 -2.43
C LEU A 116 6.37 19.69 -1.94
N GLN A 117 5.60 19.13 -1.01
CA GLN A 117 4.69 19.88 -0.14
C GLN A 117 5.50 20.54 0.98
N VAL A 118 6.02 21.72 0.71
CA VAL A 118 6.70 22.63 1.65
C VAL A 118 5.73 23.30 2.62
N ILE A 119 5.97 23.09 3.91
CA ILE A 119 5.32 23.75 5.06
C ILE A 119 6.38 24.61 5.76
N ALA A 120 6.19 25.93 5.76
CA ALA A 120 7.03 26.87 6.48
C ALA A 120 6.49 27.08 7.90
N VAL A 121 7.32 26.82 8.91
CA VAL A 121 6.94 27.01 10.32
C VAL A 121 7.57 28.31 10.83
N CYS A 122 6.72 29.28 11.11
CA CYS A 122 7.07 30.62 11.53
C CYS A 122 6.88 30.78 13.05
N SER A 123 7.70 31.60 13.70
CA SER A 123 7.60 31.85 15.15
C SER A 123 6.35 32.63 15.55
N ASP A 124 5.85 33.48 14.66
CA ASP A 124 4.75 34.39 14.92
C ASP A 124 3.98 34.74 13.64
N GLU A 125 2.84 35.41 13.83
CA GLU A 125 1.94 35.80 12.75
C GLU A 125 2.53 36.84 11.80
N LYS A 126 3.50 37.65 12.27
CA LYS A 126 4.16 38.66 11.43
C LYS A 126 5.08 37.99 10.41
N ALA A 127 5.86 36.99 10.83
CA ALA A 127 6.66 36.17 9.93
C ALA A 127 5.75 35.35 8.99
N ALA A 128 4.71 34.69 9.52
CA ALA A 128 3.78 33.90 8.72
C ALA A 128 3.06 34.74 7.64
N SER A 129 2.63 35.95 7.97
CA SER A 129 1.99 36.87 7.01
C SER A 129 2.92 37.25 5.87
N LYS A 130 4.20 37.53 6.16
CA LYS A 130 5.22 37.81 5.13
C LYS A 130 5.45 36.60 4.22
N VAL A 131 5.56 35.41 4.79
CA VAL A 131 5.76 34.17 4.04
C VAL A 131 4.55 33.87 3.16
N ARG A 132 3.32 34.00 3.68
CA ARG A 132 2.08 33.80 2.91
C ARG A 132 2.01 34.77 1.73
N ALA A 133 2.24 36.06 1.95
CA ALA A 133 2.24 37.07 0.89
C ALA A 133 3.26 36.75 -0.21
N ARG A 134 4.46 36.30 0.16
CA ARG A 134 5.50 35.90 -0.80
C ARG A 134 5.13 34.66 -1.60
N LEU A 135 4.57 33.64 -0.95
CA LEU A 135 4.13 32.41 -1.61
C LEU A 135 2.94 32.65 -2.53
N ASP A 136 2.00 33.51 -2.13
CA ASP A 136 0.83 33.90 -2.90
C ASP A 136 1.22 34.74 -4.14
N ALA A 137 2.09 35.73 -3.98
CA ALA A 137 2.63 36.52 -5.08
C ALA A 137 3.35 35.66 -6.14
N ALA A 138 3.92 34.52 -5.73
CA ALA A 138 4.55 33.54 -6.62
C ALA A 138 3.58 32.48 -7.19
N GLY A 139 2.28 32.54 -6.89
CA GLY A 139 1.28 31.58 -7.33
C GLY A 139 1.46 30.18 -6.74
N LEU A 140 2.16 30.07 -5.60
CA LEU A 140 2.52 28.79 -4.97
C LEU A 140 1.73 28.51 -3.69
N TYR A 141 0.79 29.38 -3.29
CA TYR A 141 -0.09 29.13 -2.16
C TYR A 141 -0.87 27.82 -2.32
N GLY A 142 -1.01 27.05 -1.24
CA GLY A 142 -1.65 25.73 -1.25
C GLY A 142 -0.73 24.57 -1.63
N ARG A 143 0.18 24.78 -2.60
CA ARG A 143 1.38 23.93 -2.72
C ARG A 143 2.25 24.19 -1.49
N ALA A 144 2.51 25.47 -1.24
CA ALA A 144 3.29 26.08 -0.15
C ALA A 144 2.36 26.69 0.88
N VAL A 145 2.61 26.42 2.16
CA VAL A 145 1.84 27.03 3.24
C VAL A 145 2.75 27.50 4.37
N ALA A 146 2.31 28.52 5.10
CA ALA A 146 2.99 29.00 6.29
C ALA A 146 2.09 28.85 7.52
N HIS A 147 2.60 28.18 8.54
CA HIS A 147 1.94 27.95 9.82
C HIS A 147 2.72 28.68 10.92
N VAL A 148 2.00 29.22 11.90
CA VAL A 148 2.61 29.69 13.16
C VAL A 148 2.77 28.48 14.08
N GLY A 149 3.96 28.29 14.63
CA GLY A 149 4.23 27.13 15.49
C GLY A 149 5.53 27.24 16.28
N SER A 150 5.63 26.45 17.35
CA SER A 150 6.82 26.38 18.21
C SER A 150 7.74 25.25 17.77
N LEU A 151 9.06 25.50 17.75
CA LEU A 151 10.04 24.44 17.49
C LEU A 151 10.15 23.41 18.64
N ALA A 152 9.64 23.75 19.83
CA ALA A 152 9.56 22.80 20.94
C ALA A 152 8.47 21.75 20.73
N GLU A 153 7.35 22.15 20.11
CA GLU A 153 6.19 21.30 19.83
C GLU A 153 5.51 21.76 18.54
N LEU A 154 5.72 20.99 17.47
CA LEU A 154 5.28 21.38 16.12
C LEU A 154 3.80 21.07 15.84
N GLY A 155 3.15 20.22 16.65
CA GLY A 155 1.73 19.88 16.51
C GLY A 155 1.37 19.03 15.27
N TYR A 156 2.36 18.42 14.60
CA TYR A 156 2.13 17.51 13.47
C TYR A 156 2.18 16.05 13.90
N ALA A 157 1.54 15.18 13.12
CA ALA A 157 1.73 13.74 13.23
C ALA A 157 3.22 13.38 13.07
N ASP A 158 3.67 12.39 13.84
CA ASP A 158 4.99 11.82 13.69
C ASP A 158 5.20 11.27 12.27
N TYR A 159 6.45 11.13 11.84
CA TYR A 159 6.84 10.53 10.56
C TYR A 159 6.33 11.23 9.28
N LEU A 160 5.80 12.45 9.41
CA LEU A 160 5.25 13.21 8.29
C LEU A 160 6.32 13.74 7.31
N ALA A 161 7.49 14.18 7.78
CA ALA A 161 8.46 14.87 6.94
C ALA A 161 9.42 13.94 6.20
N ASN A 162 9.56 14.16 4.89
CA ASN A 162 10.65 13.61 4.09
C ASN A 162 11.91 14.46 4.24
N LEU A 163 11.76 15.79 4.23
CA LEU A 163 12.84 16.77 4.35
C LEU A 163 12.53 17.79 5.45
N VAL A 164 13.52 18.11 6.28
CA VAL A 164 13.48 19.24 7.23
C VAL A 164 14.70 20.12 6.98
N VAL A 165 14.49 21.43 6.85
CA VAL A 165 15.55 22.45 6.68
C VAL A 165 15.29 23.63 7.61
N PHE A 166 16.29 24.51 7.79
CA PHE A 166 16.23 25.63 8.73
C PHE A 166 16.55 26.95 8.03
N GLU A 167 15.57 27.84 7.89
CA GLU A 167 15.76 29.13 7.22
C GLU A 167 16.45 30.14 8.14
N GLY A 168 16.12 30.19 9.43
CA GLY A 168 16.74 31.12 10.38
C GLY A 168 18.27 31.01 10.48
N SER A 169 18.84 29.83 10.19
CA SER A 169 20.30 29.68 10.07
C SER A 169 20.89 30.45 8.89
N LEU A 170 20.19 30.48 7.76
CA LEU A 170 20.59 31.22 6.57
C LEU A 170 20.31 32.72 6.71
N ALA A 171 19.09 33.06 7.15
CA ALA A 171 18.60 34.43 7.21
C ALA A 171 19.25 35.23 8.34
N GLU A 172 19.41 34.63 9.51
CA GLU A 172 19.76 35.37 10.74
C GLU A 172 20.94 34.75 11.50
N GLY A 173 21.52 33.65 11.01
CA GLY A 173 22.63 32.98 11.69
C GLY A 173 22.21 32.30 13.01
N ARG A 174 20.94 31.95 13.16
CA ARG A 174 20.42 31.23 14.33
C ARG A 174 20.82 29.75 14.28
N SER A 175 21.21 29.19 15.43
CA SER A 175 21.49 27.76 15.54
C SER A 175 20.18 26.96 15.42
N PRO A 176 20.14 25.85 14.66
CA PRO A 176 18.96 24.98 14.60
C PRO A 176 18.48 24.53 15.98
N GLY A 177 17.18 24.71 16.24
CA GLY A 177 16.49 24.28 17.45
C GLY A 177 15.53 23.10 17.23
N GLY A 178 14.83 22.67 18.30
CA GLY A 178 13.70 21.74 18.17
C GLY A 178 14.04 20.30 17.79
N LEU A 179 15.28 19.84 18.01
CA LEU A 179 15.77 18.55 17.48
C LEU A 179 14.95 17.33 17.91
N ALA A 180 14.33 17.35 19.09
CA ALA A 180 13.45 16.27 19.54
C ALA A 180 12.17 16.20 18.69
N ALA A 181 11.55 17.34 18.40
CA ALA A 181 10.40 17.43 17.51
C ALA A 181 10.77 17.04 16.07
N VAL A 182 11.94 17.48 15.58
CA VAL A 182 12.47 17.09 14.26
C VAL A 182 12.63 15.58 14.14
N LYS A 183 13.19 14.91 15.15
CA LYS A 183 13.36 13.44 15.14
C LYS A 183 12.03 12.69 15.08
N LYS A 184 10.99 13.18 15.77
CA LYS A 184 9.63 12.61 15.71
C LYS A 184 8.96 12.87 14.35
N LEU A 185 9.19 14.05 13.79
CA LEU A 185 8.58 14.47 12.53
C LEU A 185 9.16 13.73 11.31
N LEU A 186 10.46 13.42 11.30
CA LEU A 186 11.10 12.76 10.17
C LEU A 186 10.58 11.34 9.95
N LYS A 187 10.20 11.01 8.71
CA LYS A 187 9.78 9.65 8.37
C LYS A 187 10.91 8.64 8.61
N PRO A 188 10.62 7.40 9.05
CA PRO A 188 11.62 6.35 9.16
C PRO A 188 12.18 5.91 7.79
N GLY A 189 13.45 5.50 7.76
CA GLY A 189 14.09 4.87 6.59
C GLY A 189 14.29 5.75 5.36
N GLY A 190 14.02 7.05 5.44
CA GLY A 190 14.14 7.96 4.30
C GLY A 190 14.01 9.45 4.63
N GLY A 191 13.70 9.80 5.88
CA GLY A 191 13.65 11.19 6.33
C GLY A 191 15.05 11.77 6.49
N VAL A 192 15.23 13.02 6.06
CA VAL A 192 16.48 13.76 6.22
C VAL A 192 16.21 15.15 6.81
N ALA A 193 16.97 15.53 7.84
CA ALA A 193 17.12 16.92 8.22
C ALA A 193 18.47 17.45 7.71
N LEU A 194 18.46 18.64 7.12
CA LEU A 194 19.63 19.30 6.56
C LEU A 194 19.77 20.70 7.15
N VAL A 195 21.00 21.06 7.48
CA VAL A 195 21.39 22.42 7.81
C VAL A 195 22.65 22.76 7.03
N GLY A 196 22.74 23.98 6.52
CA GLY A 196 23.99 24.51 6.02
C GLY A 196 23.84 25.91 5.48
N GLY A 197 24.92 26.44 4.92
CA GLY A 197 24.95 27.73 4.26
C GLY A 197 26.36 28.18 3.93
N ALA A 198 26.46 29.15 3.00
CA ALA A 198 27.71 29.69 2.50
C ALA A 198 28.15 30.97 3.23
N SER A 199 27.19 31.77 3.69
CA SER A 199 27.48 33.06 4.34
C SER A 199 28.20 32.88 5.69
N GLY A 200 29.03 33.86 6.07
CA GLY A 200 29.78 33.80 7.34
C GLY A 200 28.89 33.60 8.57
N LYS A 201 27.69 34.22 8.59
CA LYS A 201 26.70 34.01 9.66
C LYS A 201 26.14 32.58 9.69
N ALA A 202 25.81 32.01 8.52
CA ALA A 202 25.28 30.66 8.42
C ALA A 202 26.36 29.61 8.77
N VAL A 203 27.57 29.76 8.25
CA VAL A 203 28.72 28.91 8.57
C VAL A 203 28.99 28.90 10.08
N SER A 204 28.96 30.07 10.72
CA SER A 204 29.15 30.19 12.18
C SER A 204 28.03 29.49 12.95
N ALA A 205 26.77 29.66 12.53
CA ALA A 205 25.61 29.01 13.15
C ALA A 205 25.69 27.48 13.07
N VAL A 206 26.02 26.95 11.88
CA VAL A 206 26.16 25.51 11.65
C VAL A 206 27.32 24.93 12.45
N ASN A 207 28.46 25.63 12.52
CA ASN A 207 29.59 25.17 13.32
C ASN A 207 29.29 25.15 14.83
N ARG A 208 28.63 26.19 15.36
CA ARG A 208 28.15 26.18 16.77
C ARG A 208 27.22 25.02 17.04
N PHE A 209 26.25 24.81 16.15
CA PHE A 209 25.30 23.70 16.24
C PHE A 209 25.99 22.33 16.25
N LEU A 210 26.94 22.12 15.34
CA LEU A 210 27.65 20.85 15.25
C LEU A 210 28.56 20.61 16.45
N ALA A 211 29.09 21.66 17.07
CA ALA A 211 29.89 21.57 18.29
C ALA A 211 29.04 21.21 19.53
N SER A 212 27.82 21.75 19.66
CA SER A 212 26.99 21.57 20.86
C SER A 212 25.98 20.44 20.78
N SER A 213 25.44 20.13 19.60
CA SER A 213 24.29 19.23 19.42
C SER A 213 24.40 18.31 18.20
N GLY A 214 25.50 18.39 17.45
CA GLY A 214 25.73 17.67 16.19
C GLY A 214 25.95 16.15 16.33
N ARG A 215 25.77 15.54 17.50
CA ARG A 215 25.96 14.09 17.66
C ARG A 215 24.97 13.33 16.78
N GLY A 216 25.49 12.60 15.79
CA GLY A 216 24.70 11.87 14.78
C GLY A 216 24.47 12.63 13.47
N TRP A 217 24.94 13.87 13.35
CA TRP A 217 24.92 14.63 12.10
C TRP A 217 26.19 14.36 11.29
N LYS A 218 26.02 13.99 10.03
CA LYS A 218 27.12 13.81 9.07
C LYS A 218 27.45 15.15 8.44
N ARG A 219 28.67 15.65 8.65
CA ARG A 219 29.21 16.81 7.90
C ARG A 219 29.46 16.43 6.44
N HIS A 220 29.18 17.35 5.52
CA HIS A 220 29.48 17.22 4.10
C HIS A 220 30.50 18.27 3.69
N LYS A 221 31.50 17.87 2.91
CA LYS A 221 32.44 18.82 2.28
C LYS A 221 31.84 19.28 0.94
N ARG A 222 31.67 20.59 0.79
CA ARG A 222 31.23 21.28 -0.44
C ARG A 222 32.08 22.53 -0.61
N GLU A 223 32.33 22.93 -1.85
CA GLU A 223 33.24 24.04 -2.17
C GLU A 223 32.75 25.41 -1.64
N GLY A 224 31.46 25.54 -1.34
CA GLY A 224 30.82 26.82 -0.99
C GLY A 224 30.18 26.92 0.39
N GLY A 225 30.59 26.17 1.42
CA GLY A 225 30.03 26.36 2.77
C GLY A 225 30.11 25.14 3.70
N VAL A 226 29.42 25.21 4.84
CA VAL A 226 29.34 24.11 5.79
C VAL A 226 27.94 23.51 5.77
N TRP A 227 27.86 22.19 5.56
CA TRP A 227 26.61 21.45 5.44
C TRP A 227 26.64 20.22 6.33
N ALA A 228 25.48 19.85 6.89
CA ALA A 228 25.33 18.64 7.66
C ALA A 228 23.94 18.02 7.50
N SER A 229 23.88 16.70 7.61
CA SER A 229 22.63 15.93 7.53
C SER A 229 22.44 14.98 8.70
N LEU A 230 21.20 14.85 9.15
CA LEU A 230 20.72 13.73 9.96
C LEU A 230 19.77 12.89 9.09
N ARG A 231 20.00 11.58 8.99
CA ARG A 231 19.13 10.65 8.26
C ARG A 231 18.53 9.61 9.18
N THR A 232 17.23 9.36 9.05
CA THR A 232 16.55 8.34 9.83
C THR A 232 16.88 6.94 9.32
N GLN A 233 16.86 5.97 10.22
CA GLN A 233 16.93 4.55 9.89
C GLN A 233 15.50 3.97 9.79
N PRO A 234 15.30 2.84 9.09
CA PRO A 234 14.04 2.12 9.15
C PRO A 234 13.68 1.73 10.59
N LEU A 235 12.37 1.63 10.89
CA LEU A 235 11.93 1.20 12.22
C LEU A 235 12.36 -0.24 12.50
N LYS A 236 13.08 -0.43 13.60
CA LYS A 236 13.45 -1.77 14.05
C LYS A 236 12.18 -2.56 14.40
N GLY A 237 11.97 -3.68 13.71
CA GLY A 237 10.78 -4.51 13.88
C GLY A 237 9.58 -4.06 13.07
N GLY A 238 9.74 -3.10 12.15
CA GLY A 238 8.65 -2.55 11.33
C GLY A 238 8.10 -3.48 10.24
N GLY A 239 8.55 -4.74 10.09
CA GLY A 239 7.98 -5.69 9.11
C GLY A 239 7.89 -5.21 7.66
N GLU A 240 7.45 -6.09 6.76
CA GLU A 240 7.24 -5.76 5.34
C GLU A 240 6.11 -6.62 4.75
N TRP A 241 5.48 -6.13 3.67
CA TRP A 241 4.51 -6.88 2.86
C TRP A 241 4.99 -6.89 1.41
N SER A 242 6.04 -7.67 1.15
CA SER A 242 6.79 -7.63 -0.13
C SER A 242 6.13 -8.45 -1.25
N HIS A 243 5.22 -9.34 -0.88
CA HIS A 243 4.50 -10.24 -1.76
C HIS A 243 3.00 -10.16 -1.48
N MET A 244 2.18 -10.65 -2.41
CA MET A 244 0.72 -10.65 -2.30
C MET A 244 0.19 -11.16 -0.94
N TYR A 245 0.85 -12.16 -0.36
CA TYR A 245 0.47 -12.80 0.90
C TYR A 245 1.50 -12.56 2.02
N GLY A 246 2.06 -11.35 2.09
CA GLY A 246 3.02 -10.92 3.11
C GLY A 246 4.46 -11.12 2.67
N ASP A 247 4.84 -12.39 2.50
CA ASP A 247 6.19 -12.81 2.11
C ASP A 247 6.15 -13.88 1.01
N SER A 248 7.32 -14.31 0.54
CA SER A 248 7.46 -15.36 -0.47
C SER A 248 6.93 -16.73 -0.01
N GLY A 249 6.82 -16.92 1.30
CA GLY A 249 6.27 -18.11 1.95
C GLY A 249 4.75 -18.09 2.08
N ASN A 250 4.07 -17.03 1.64
CA ASN A 250 2.62 -16.84 1.76
C ASN A 250 2.09 -16.91 3.21
N THR A 251 2.82 -16.37 4.19
CA THR A 251 2.43 -16.48 5.62
C THR A 251 1.22 -15.61 5.99
N ILE A 252 0.84 -14.63 5.17
CA ILE A 252 -0.20 -13.63 5.46
C ILE A 252 0.17 -12.79 6.70
N CYS A 253 1.46 -12.73 7.03
CA CYS A 253 2.00 -11.96 8.13
C CYS A 253 3.17 -11.10 7.63
N SER A 254 3.23 -9.85 8.07
CA SER A 254 4.35 -8.95 7.72
C SER A 254 5.58 -9.12 8.59
N GLY A 255 5.46 -9.87 9.69
CA GLY A 255 6.48 -9.91 10.74
C GLY A 255 6.59 -8.62 11.56
N ASP A 256 5.68 -7.66 11.36
CA ASP A 256 5.70 -6.38 12.08
C ASP A 256 5.43 -6.57 13.58
N LYS A 257 6.32 -6.05 14.41
CA LYS A 257 6.29 -6.12 15.88
C LYS A 257 5.61 -4.91 16.52
N LEU A 258 5.49 -3.82 15.77
CA LEU A 258 5.08 -2.51 16.24
C LEU A 258 3.58 -2.30 16.04
N VAL A 259 3.00 -2.88 14.99
CA VAL A 259 1.56 -2.71 14.67
C VAL A 259 0.70 -3.48 15.68
N LYS A 260 0.30 -2.76 16.74
CA LYS A 260 -0.58 -3.24 17.80
C LYS A 260 -1.66 -2.22 18.16
N GLY A 261 -2.91 -2.67 18.26
CA GLY A 261 -4.04 -1.81 18.62
C GLY A 261 -4.04 -1.37 20.10
N PRO A 262 -4.74 -0.28 20.45
CA PRO A 262 -5.60 0.55 19.59
C PRO A 262 -4.82 1.43 18.60
N PHE A 263 -5.55 2.11 17.70
CA PHE A 263 -4.97 2.81 16.55
C PHE A 263 -5.44 4.26 16.45
N ASP A 264 -4.49 5.16 16.13
CA ASP A 264 -4.75 6.56 15.79
C ASP A 264 -4.55 6.79 14.28
N LEU A 265 -5.31 7.73 13.70
CA LEU A 265 -5.18 8.09 12.30
C LEU A 265 -3.85 8.82 12.05
N GLN A 266 -3.04 8.29 11.13
CA GLN A 266 -1.77 8.88 10.71
C GLN A 266 -1.98 9.83 9.52
N TRP A 267 -2.66 9.37 8.47
CA TRP A 267 -3.08 10.19 7.34
C TRP A 267 -4.24 9.53 6.60
N PHE A 268 -4.99 10.33 5.82
CA PHE A 268 -5.99 9.83 4.88
C PHE A 268 -5.98 10.69 3.60
N GLY A 269 -6.34 10.10 2.47
CA GLY A 269 -6.44 10.84 1.21
C GLY A 269 -6.23 9.97 -0.04
N ARG A 270 -5.44 10.51 -0.98
CA ARG A 270 -5.17 9.84 -2.26
C ARG A 270 -4.29 8.59 -2.08
N PRO A 271 -4.38 7.61 -3.00
CA PRO A 271 -5.30 7.55 -4.13
C PRO A 271 -6.74 7.26 -3.70
N GLY A 272 -7.68 7.86 -4.42
CA GLY A 272 -9.12 7.60 -4.33
C GLY A 272 -9.58 6.56 -5.36
N PRO A 273 -10.89 6.28 -5.45
CA PRO A 273 -11.41 5.10 -6.14
C PRO A 273 -11.31 5.16 -7.67
N ARG A 274 -11.21 6.36 -8.25
CA ARG A 274 -11.30 6.61 -9.71
C ARG A 274 -10.42 5.71 -10.56
N ASN A 275 -9.22 5.38 -10.07
CA ASN A 275 -8.22 4.66 -10.83
C ASN A 275 -7.99 3.22 -10.34
N LEU A 276 -8.83 2.75 -9.41
CA LEU A 276 -8.75 1.42 -8.85
C LEU A 276 -9.87 0.54 -9.40
N VAL A 277 -9.56 -0.72 -9.64
CA VAL A 277 -10.53 -1.71 -10.12
C VAL A 277 -11.61 -1.93 -9.05
N ASP A 278 -12.85 -2.17 -9.50
CA ASP A 278 -13.97 -2.52 -8.63
C ASP A 278 -13.58 -3.66 -7.68
N ARG A 279 -13.88 -3.47 -6.39
CA ARG A 279 -13.47 -4.40 -5.33
C ARG A 279 -14.02 -5.83 -5.50
N HIS A 280 -15.17 -6.00 -6.16
CA HIS A 280 -15.80 -7.31 -6.33
C HIS A 280 -14.99 -8.16 -7.28
N HIS A 281 -14.13 -7.57 -8.10
CA HIS A 281 -13.16 -8.35 -8.85
C HIS A 281 -12.08 -9.01 -7.99
N ARG A 282 -12.05 -8.81 -6.65
CA ARG A 282 -11.08 -9.40 -5.72
C ARG A 282 -9.65 -9.22 -6.24
N THR A 283 -9.21 -7.97 -6.25
CA THR A 283 -7.90 -7.56 -6.75
C THR A 283 -6.75 -8.07 -5.89
N VAL A 284 -5.53 -7.90 -6.38
CA VAL A 284 -4.30 -8.24 -5.66
C VAL A 284 -4.05 -7.30 -4.46
N ALA A 285 -3.36 -7.82 -3.45
CA ALA A 285 -2.99 -7.03 -2.28
C ALA A 285 -1.99 -5.90 -2.65
N PRO A 286 -2.03 -4.76 -1.95
CA PRO A 286 -0.93 -3.79 -2.00
C PRO A 286 0.37 -4.41 -1.51
N LEU A 287 1.50 -3.87 -1.96
CA LEU A 287 2.82 -4.20 -1.42
C LEU A 287 3.37 -3.04 -0.60
N VAL A 288 4.05 -3.34 0.50
CA VAL A 288 4.65 -2.33 1.38
C VAL A 288 6.07 -2.73 1.73
N LYS A 289 7.04 -1.89 1.35
CA LYS A 289 8.46 -2.10 1.64
C LYS A 289 9.20 -0.78 1.68
N ASP A 290 10.14 -0.64 2.63
CA ASP A 290 11.02 0.52 2.76
C ASP A 290 10.28 1.87 2.73
N GLY A 291 9.15 1.96 3.44
CA GLY A 291 8.35 3.19 3.56
C GLY A 291 7.59 3.59 2.30
N ARG A 292 7.35 2.65 1.38
CA ARG A 292 6.58 2.84 0.14
C ARG A 292 5.44 1.83 0.08
N MET A 293 4.28 2.26 -0.42
CA MET A 293 3.14 1.41 -0.72
C MET A 293 2.90 1.40 -2.24
N PHE A 294 2.74 0.21 -2.81
CA PHE A 294 2.48 0.00 -4.23
C PHE A 294 1.10 -0.62 -4.43
N LEU A 295 0.31 -0.04 -5.31
CA LEU A 295 -1.09 -0.39 -5.55
C LEU A 295 -1.30 -0.79 -7.01
N SER A 296 -1.98 -1.92 -7.22
CA SER A 296 -2.51 -2.29 -8.53
C SER A 296 -3.81 -1.53 -8.77
N GLY A 297 -3.85 -0.71 -9.82
CA GLY A 297 -5.10 -0.13 -10.31
C GLY A 297 -5.57 -0.82 -11.60
N ASP A 298 -6.38 -0.09 -12.36
CA ASP A 298 -6.84 -0.53 -13.67
C ASP A 298 -5.75 -0.34 -14.75
N ASP A 299 -5.03 -1.41 -15.10
CA ASP A 299 -3.86 -1.39 -15.99
C ASP A 299 -2.85 -0.28 -15.64
N ARG A 300 -2.59 -0.13 -14.33
CA ARG A 300 -1.73 0.91 -13.80
C ARG A 300 -1.15 0.51 -12.45
N ILE A 301 -0.05 1.16 -12.09
CA ILE A 301 0.60 1.00 -10.80
C ILE A 301 0.78 2.38 -10.18
N ILE A 302 0.38 2.49 -8.92
CA ILE A 302 0.49 3.72 -8.13
C ILE A 302 1.46 3.44 -6.98
N ALA A 303 2.43 4.34 -6.77
CA ALA A 303 3.31 4.31 -5.62
C ALA A 303 3.10 5.54 -4.75
N THR A 304 2.97 5.32 -3.45
CA THR A 304 2.84 6.37 -2.44
C THR A 304 3.83 6.16 -1.29
N ASP A 305 4.21 7.25 -0.63
CA ASP A 305 4.88 7.18 0.65
C ASP A 305 3.92 6.60 1.70
N SER A 306 4.33 5.55 2.42
CA SER A 306 3.45 4.91 3.40
C SER A 306 3.20 5.77 4.64
N TYR A 307 4.11 6.68 4.99
CA TYR A 307 4.04 7.42 6.26
C TYR A 307 3.23 8.72 6.17
N ASN A 308 3.05 9.26 4.97
CA ASN A 308 2.33 10.52 4.77
C ASN A 308 1.41 10.57 3.55
N GLY A 309 1.30 9.48 2.79
CA GLY A 309 0.39 9.39 1.64
C GLY A 309 0.83 10.20 0.41
N SER A 310 2.05 10.79 0.42
CA SER A 310 2.54 11.56 -0.72
C SER A 310 2.64 10.69 -1.98
N PRO A 311 2.10 11.12 -3.13
CA PRO A 311 2.29 10.41 -4.39
C PRO A 311 3.76 10.43 -4.81
N LEU A 312 4.34 9.26 -5.05
CA LEU A 312 5.68 9.13 -5.60
C LEU A 312 5.60 9.13 -7.13
N TRP A 313 4.78 8.24 -7.68
CA TRP A 313 4.49 8.16 -9.11
C TRP A 313 3.22 7.36 -9.37
N ASP A 314 2.67 7.54 -10.55
CA ASP A 314 1.45 6.89 -11.00
C ASP A 314 1.58 6.62 -12.51
N LYS A 315 1.57 5.35 -12.92
CA LYS A 315 1.85 4.95 -14.29
C LYS A 315 0.82 3.97 -14.83
N VAL A 316 0.27 4.29 -15.99
CA VAL A 316 -0.47 3.33 -16.82
C VAL A 316 0.54 2.36 -17.43
N ILE A 317 0.31 1.07 -17.22
CA ILE A 317 1.12 -0.04 -17.74
C ILE A 317 0.12 -1.10 -18.19
N SER A 318 -0.16 -1.13 -19.49
CA SER A 318 -1.13 -2.05 -20.10
C SER A 318 -0.79 -3.51 -19.84
N GLY A 319 -1.80 -4.34 -19.62
CA GLY A 319 -1.64 -5.78 -19.37
C GLY A 319 -1.29 -6.13 -17.93
N THR A 320 -1.23 -5.15 -17.02
CA THR A 320 -0.95 -5.38 -15.60
C THR A 320 -2.21 -5.68 -14.79
N ARG A 321 -3.42 -5.43 -15.31
CA ARG A 321 -4.65 -5.70 -14.58
C ARG A 321 -4.70 -7.17 -14.15
N ARG A 322 -4.75 -7.40 -12.84
CA ARG A 322 -4.92 -8.72 -12.25
C ARG A 322 -6.09 -8.73 -11.28
N ILE A 323 -7.03 -9.62 -11.53
CA ILE A 323 -8.24 -9.79 -10.73
C ILE A 323 -8.45 -11.25 -10.38
N GLY A 324 -9.43 -11.54 -9.52
CA GLY A 324 -9.71 -12.90 -9.11
C GLY A 324 -8.54 -13.53 -8.37
N ALA A 325 -7.80 -12.73 -7.59
CA ALA A 325 -6.63 -13.08 -6.80
C ALA A 325 -6.74 -14.43 -6.06
N VAL A 326 -7.94 -14.78 -5.65
CA VAL A 326 -8.29 -16.02 -4.97
C VAL A 326 -8.16 -17.28 -5.85
N ARG A 327 -8.40 -17.15 -7.16
CA ARG A 327 -8.31 -18.21 -8.19
C ARG A 327 -7.13 -18.01 -9.14
N ASP A 328 -6.49 -16.85 -9.12
CA ASP A 328 -5.25 -16.57 -9.84
C ASP A 328 -4.12 -16.45 -8.81
N SER A 329 -3.13 -15.62 -9.08
CA SER A 329 -2.05 -15.35 -8.15
C SER A 329 -1.58 -13.89 -8.22
N GLY A 330 -0.56 -13.57 -7.43
CA GLY A 330 0.03 -12.23 -7.41
C GLY A 330 0.77 -11.95 -8.71
N ASN A 331 0.64 -10.71 -9.20
CA ASN A 331 1.29 -10.23 -10.42
C ASN A 331 2.45 -9.26 -10.14
N MET A 332 2.81 -9.04 -8.87
CA MET A 332 3.88 -8.14 -8.49
C MET A 332 4.62 -8.60 -7.23
N VAL A 333 5.90 -8.24 -7.15
CA VAL A 333 6.77 -8.41 -5.98
C VAL A 333 7.70 -7.20 -5.85
N VAL A 334 7.96 -6.76 -4.63
CA VAL A 334 8.91 -5.68 -4.37
C VAL A 334 10.16 -6.22 -3.66
N SER A 335 11.32 -5.94 -4.23
CA SER A 335 12.63 -6.21 -3.65
C SER A 335 13.26 -4.91 -3.12
N SER A 336 14.47 -4.98 -2.58
CA SER A 336 15.23 -3.77 -2.23
C SER A 336 15.73 -2.97 -3.44
N LYS A 337 15.71 -3.55 -4.65
CA LYS A 337 16.23 -2.92 -5.88
C LYS A 337 15.13 -2.37 -6.79
N ALA A 338 14.06 -3.13 -6.95
CA ALA A 338 13.00 -2.83 -7.91
C ALA A 338 11.66 -3.44 -7.50
N LEU A 339 10.60 -2.84 -8.04
CA LEU A 339 9.27 -3.43 -8.12
C LEU A 339 9.19 -4.21 -9.44
N TYR A 340 8.92 -5.51 -9.36
CA TYR A 340 8.71 -6.35 -10.52
C TYR A 340 7.23 -6.61 -10.72
N ILE A 341 6.71 -6.37 -11.92
CA ILE A 341 5.28 -6.56 -12.25
C ILE A 341 5.17 -7.35 -13.55
N THR A 342 4.26 -8.31 -13.59
CA THR A 342 3.94 -9.08 -14.80
C THR A 342 2.91 -8.34 -15.66
N ALA A 343 3.15 -8.26 -16.96
CA ALA A 343 2.25 -7.71 -17.97
C ALA A 343 2.24 -8.64 -19.20
N GLY A 344 1.25 -9.53 -19.31
CA GLY A 344 1.19 -10.51 -20.40
C GLY A 344 2.44 -11.40 -20.46
N ALA A 345 3.13 -11.39 -21.60
CA ALA A 345 4.36 -12.16 -21.86
C ALA A 345 5.62 -11.60 -21.17
N GLU A 346 5.57 -10.40 -20.57
CA GLU A 346 6.73 -9.76 -19.93
C GLU A 346 6.58 -9.59 -18.42
N CYS A 347 7.72 -9.56 -17.72
CA CYS A 347 7.84 -8.98 -16.39
C CYS A 347 8.71 -7.71 -16.48
N ILE A 348 8.18 -6.60 -15.98
CA ILE A 348 8.82 -5.29 -16.02
C ILE A 348 9.40 -4.98 -14.64
N ALA A 349 10.67 -4.59 -14.59
CA ALA A 349 11.27 -3.99 -13.40
C ALA A 349 11.13 -2.47 -13.42
N LEU A 350 10.64 -1.89 -12.32
CA LEU A 350 10.50 -0.45 -12.13
C LEU A 350 11.36 0.02 -10.95
N GLN A 351 12.03 1.15 -11.12
CA GLN A 351 12.69 1.87 -10.03
C GLN A 351 11.66 2.29 -8.97
N LEU A 352 11.97 2.02 -7.69
CA LEU A 352 11.03 2.20 -6.57
C LEU A 352 10.54 3.64 -6.42
N ASP A 353 11.42 4.63 -6.60
CA ASP A 353 11.11 6.06 -6.37
C ASP A 353 10.54 6.81 -7.57
N THR A 354 10.75 6.31 -8.78
CA THR A 354 10.44 7.07 -10.01
C THR A 354 9.49 6.33 -10.95
N GLY A 355 9.31 5.02 -10.76
CA GLY A 355 8.57 4.16 -11.67
C GLY A 355 9.22 4.08 -13.06
N LYS A 356 10.46 4.53 -13.25
CA LYS A 356 11.18 4.36 -14.51
C LYS A 356 11.48 2.88 -14.75
N ARG A 357 11.27 2.41 -15.98
CA ARG A 357 11.60 1.03 -16.38
C ARG A 357 13.11 0.83 -16.25
N ALA A 358 13.50 -0.18 -15.49
CA ALA A 358 14.88 -0.58 -15.27
C ALA A 358 15.24 -1.89 -15.97
N GLY A 359 14.25 -2.71 -16.34
CA GLY A 359 14.45 -3.98 -17.02
C GLY A 359 13.17 -4.59 -17.57
N SER A 360 13.33 -5.62 -18.40
CA SER A 360 12.26 -6.48 -18.90
C SER A 360 12.73 -7.93 -18.95
N TYR A 361 11.85 -8.85 -18.58
CA TYR A 361 12.13 -10.28 -18.55
C TYR A 361 10.97 -11.04 -19.21
N PRO A 362 11.15 -11.58 -20.43
CA PRO A 362 10.10 -12.34 -21.11
C PRO A 362 9.84 -13.67 -20.41
N ALA A 363 8.60 -14.14 -20.47
CA ALA A 363 8.26 -15.50 -20.07
C ALA A 363 8.92 -16.49 -21.03
N PRO A 364 9.39 -17.66 -20.55
CA PRO A 364 9.84 -18.73 -21.44
C PRO A 364 8.71 -19.25 -22.33
N ASP A 365 9.02 -19.44 -23.62
CA ASP A 365 8.11 -20.07 -24.57
C ASP A 365 7.74 -21.51 -24.17
N GLY A 366 6.62 -21.96 -24.73
CA GLY A 366 6.23 -23.36 -24.76
C GLY A 366 7.31 -24.26 -25.35
N ALA A 367 7.22 -25.56 -25.07
CA ALA A 367 8.15 -26.53 -25.68
C ALA A 367 8.05 -26.58 -27.22
N ASP A 368 6.89 -26.17 -27.74
CA ASP A 368 6.54 -26.00 -29.15
C ASP A 368 6.90 -24.62 -29.73
N GLY A 369 7.55 -23.76 -28.94
CA GLY A 369 7.85 -22.37 -29.32
C GLY A 369 6.66 -21.42 -29.24
N SER A 370 5.50 -21.85 -28.75
CA SER A 370 4.33 -20.97 -28.59
C SER A 370 4.52 -19.96 -27.45
N GLU A 371 4.00 -18.75 -27.63
CA GLU A 371 4.07 -17.68 -26.62
C GLU A 371 3.43 -18.12 -25.28
N ARG A 372 3.99 -17.61 -24.19
CA ARG A 372 3.46 -17.78 -22.84
C ARG A 372 3.38 -16.45 -22.10
N HIS A 373 2.43 -16.35 -21.19
CA HIS A 373 2.28 -15.23 -20.27
C HIS A 373 2.82 -15.57 -18.88
N TRP A 374 3.33 -14.57 -18.18
CA TRP A 374 3.66 -14.64 -16.76
C TRP A 374 2.40 -14.85 -15.91
N ALA A 375 2.36 -15.96 -15.18
CA ALA A 375 1.20 -16.39 -14.42
C ALA A 375 1.35 -16.26 -12.90
N TRP A 376 2.58 -16.27 -12.40
CA TRP A 376 2.95 -16.05 -10.99
C TRP A 376 4.35 -15.45 -10.92
N ILE A 377 4.64 -14.73 -9.85
CA ILE A 377 5.94 -14.07 -9.61
C ILE A 377 6.34 -14.07 -8.13
N SER A 378 7.65 -14.20 -7.86
CA SER A 378 8.26 -14.00 -6.55
C SER A 378 9.72 -13.56 -6.69
N SER A 379 10.28 -12.98 -5.63
CA SER A 379 11.70 -12.66 -5.53
C SER A 379 12.25 -13.11 -4.18
N GLU A 380 13.28 -13.94 -4.21
CA GLU A 380 14.02 -14.40 -3.02
C GLU A 380 15.50 -14.53 -3.36
N GLY A 381 16.38 -14.12 -2.44
CA GLY A 381 17.83 -14.34 -2.57
C GLY A 381 18.44 -13.66 -3.81
N GLY A 382 17.90 -12.51 -4.21
CA GLY A 382 18.35 -11.77 -5.40
C GLY A 382 17.90 -12.37 -6.73
N LYS A 383 17.09 -13.43 -6.73
CA LYS A 383 16.55 -14.07 -7.93
C LYS A 383 15.12 -13.62 -8.20
N LEU A 384 14.71 -13.70 -9.46
CA LEU A 384 13.32 -13.56 -9.88
C LEU A 384 12.78 -14.93 -10.28
N LEU A 385 11.73 -15.39 -9.61
CA LEU A 385 11.06 -16.64 -9.91
C LEU A 385 9.72 -16.37 -10.57
N GLY A 386 9.35 -17.18 -11.55
CA GLY A 386 8.10 -17.06 -12.28
C GLY A 386 7.49 -18.40 -12.64
N SER A 387 6.22 -18.36 -13.02
CA SER A 387 5.55 -19.45 -13.72
C SER A 387 4.90 -18.93 -15.00
N SER A 388 4.65 -19.81 -15.97
CA SER A 388 4.04 -19.43 -17.24
C SER A 388 2.78 -20.21 -17.59
N ALA A 389 1.86 -19.52 -18.24
CA ALA A 389 0.58 -20.04 -18.72
C ALA A 389 0.32 -19.59 -20.17
N ARG A 390 -0.57 -20.28 -20.88
CA ARG A 390 -1.05 -19.91 -22.21
C ARG A 390 -1.77 -18.56 -22.18
N PRO A 391 -1.69 -17.76 -23.26
CA PRO A 391 -2.53 -16.57 -23.42
C PRO A 391 -4.02 -16.89 -23.14
N GLY A 392 -4.73 -15.95 -22.51
CA GLY A 392 -6.13 -16.14 -22.09
C GLY A 392 -6.35 -16.90 -20.77
N SER A 393 -5.32 -17.55 -20.21
CA SER A 393 -5.44 -18.29 -18.94
C SER A 393 -5.63 -17.38 -17.72
N LEU A 394 -5.05 -16.18 -17.77
CA LEU A 394 -5.01 -15.21 -16.67
C LEU A 394 -6.36 -14.49 -16.49
N ARG A 395 -6.65 -14.02 -15.27
CA ARG A 395 -7.89 -13.28 -14.98
C ARG A 395 -7.63 -11.76 -15.06
N THR A 396 -7.98 -11.17 -16.20
CA THR A 396 -7.68 -9.76 -16.53
C THR A 396 -8.87 -8.95 -17.06
N GLU A 397 -10.03 -9.58 -17.27
CA GLU A 397 -11.21 -8.93 -17.85
C GLU A 397 -12.20 -8.45 -16.78
N ILE A 398 -12.73 -7.24 -16.93
CA ILE A 398 -13.74 -6.68 -16.03
C ILE A 398 -15.16 -6.96 -16.53
N GLY A 399 -16.14 -6.80 -15.65
CA GLY A 399 -17.57 -7.03 -15.95
C GLY A 399 -18.26 -7.97 -14.99
N ARG A 400 -19.60 -7.92 -14.96
CA ARG A 400 -20.44 -8.67 -14.00
C ARG A 400 -20.25 -10.19 -14.11
N GLY A 401 -20.19 -10.74 -15.33
CA GLY A 401 -19.92 -12.17 -15.52
C GLY A 401 -18.56 -12.60 -14.97
N LYS A 402 -17.54 -11.74 -15.07
CA LYS A 402 -16.19 -12.00 -14.55
C LYS A 402 -16.10 -11.91 -13.04
N ILE A 403 -16.94 -11.07 -12.42
CA ILE A 403 -17.16 -11.11 -10.96
C ILE A 403 -17.72 -12.48 -10.59
N LEU A 404 -18.81 -12.94 -11.20
CA LEU A 404 -19.42 -14.24 -10.85
C LEU A 404 -18.47 -15.44 -11.03
N ASP A 405 -17.53 -15.37 -11.98
CA ASP A 405 -16.51 -16.41 -12.23
C ASP A 405 -15.44 -16.52 -11.10
N VAL A 406 -15.48 -15.64 -10.09
CA VAL A 406 -14.58 -15.71 -8.92
C VAL A 406 -15.30 -15.93 -7.58
N TYR A 407 -16.63 -15.83 -7.55
CA TYR A 407 -17.47 -16.14 -6.38
C TYR A 407 -18.04 -17.55 -6.48
N GLU A 408 -18.70 -18.05 -5.43
CA GLU A 408 -19.30 -19.39 -5.39
C GLU A 408 -18.28 -20.54 -5.41
N ASP A 409 -18.78 -21.76 -5.47
CA ASP A 409 -18.03 -22.99 -5.31
C ASP A 409 -17.39 -23.47 -6.62
N SER A 410 -16.34 -24.28 -6.49
CA SER A 410 -15.73 -25.04 -7.59
C SER A 410 -15.31 -24.23 -8.83
N LYS A 411 -15.00 -22.92 -8.67
CA LYS A 411 -14.51 -22.09 -9.78
C LYS A 411 -13.11 -22.50 -10.22
N ALA A 412 -12.82 -22.30 -11.50
CA ALA A 412 -11.56 -22.68 -12.10
C ALA A 412 -10.39 -21.78 -11.62
N ILE A 413 -9.26 -22.43 -11.33
CA ILE A 413 -8.01 -21.84 -10.83
C ILE A 413 -6.98 -21.77 -11.96
N VAL A 414 -6.27 -20.65 -12.04
CA VAL A 414 -5.16 -20.45 -12.97
C VAL A 414 -3.99 -21.34 -12.56
N CYS A 415 -3.49 -22.08 -13.53
CA CYS A 415 -2.41 -23.05 -13.38
C CYS A 415 -1.21 -22.63 -14.24
N SER A 416 -0.14 -23.41 -14.16
CA SER A 416 1.05 -23.19 -14.99
C SER A 416 1.65 -24.49 -15.49
N VAL A 417 2.24 -24.40 -16.68
CA VAL A 417 2.92 -25.49 -17.38
C VAL A 417 4.44 -25.33 -17.36
N SER A 418 4.94 -24.30 -16.67
CA SER A 418 6.35 -24.21 -16.33
C SER A 418 6.57 -23.34 -15.09
N LEU A 419 7.68 -23.58 -14.40
CA LEU A 419 8.29 -22.66 -13.44
C LEU A 419 9.71 -22.35 -13.90
N PHE A 420 10.20 -21.15 -13.61
CA PHE A 420 11.53 -20.73 -14.04
C PHE A 420 12.14 -19.71 -13.08
N CYS A 421 13.45 -19.53 -13.21
CA CYS A 421 14.20 -18.53 -12.48
C CYS A 421 15.06 -17.71 -13.42
N ILE A 422 15.10 -16.41 -13.16
CA ILE A 422 15.86 -15.42 -13.89
C ILE A 422 16.78 -14.71 -12.89
N ASP A 423 18.02 -14.50 -13.30
CA ASP A 423 18.91 -13.56 -12.65
C ASP A 423 18.55 -12.15 -13.14
N PRO A 424 17.99 -11.28 -12.29
CA PRO A 424 17.54 -9.97 -12.72
C PRO A 424 18.69 -9.03 -13.12
N GLU A 425 19.92 -9.27 -12.68
CA GLU A 425 21.08 -8.44 -13.04
C GLU A 425 21.55 -8.72 -14.47
N THR A 426 21.55 -10.01 -14.86
CA THR A 426 22.02 -10.42 -16.19
C THR A 426 20.88 -10.62 -17.20
N GLY A 427 19.64 -10.70 -16.73
CA GLY A 427 18.47 -11.07 -17.52
C GLY A 427 18.46 -12.54 -17.96
N LYS A 428 19.47 -13.34 -17.59
CA LYS A 428 19.60 -14.72 -18.03
C LYS A 428 18.73 -15.65 -17.19
N ARG A 429 18.02 -16.54 -17.89
CA ARG A 429 17.29 -17.64 -17.25
C ARG A 429 18.28 -18.64 -16.67
N SER A 430 18.23 -18.85 -15.36
CA SER A 430 19.06 -19.80 -14.64
C SER A 430 18.59 -21.25 -14.84
N TRP A 431 17.28 -21.47 -14.83
CA TRP A 431 16.69 -22.79 -15.04
C TRP A 431 15.22 -22.69 -15.48
N LEU A 432 14.71 -23.80 -16.02
CA LEU A 432 13.32 -23.99 -16.44
C LEU A 432 12.85 -25.39 -16.02
N TYR A 433 11.77 -25.44 -15.27
CA TYR A 433 11.09 -26.66 -14.87
C TYR A 433 9.78 -26.80 -15.67
N ARG A 434 9.56 -27.98 -16.25
CA ARG A 434 8.29 -28.35 -16.89
C ARG A 434 7.69 -29.55 -16.15
N PRO A 435 6.45 -29.45 -15.65
CA PRO A 435 5.80 -30.56 -14.97
C PRO A 435 5.50 -31.69 -15.98
N SER A 436 5.64 -32.94 -15.54
CA SER A 436 5.42 -34.11 -16.39
C SER A 436 4.12 -34.86 -16.11
N ARG A 437 3.44 -34.60 -14.99
CA ARG A 437 2.22 -35.33 -14.58
C ARG A 437 0.92 -34.55 -14.76
N GLY A 438 0.98 -33.23 -14.77
CA GLY A 438 -0.17 -32.35 -14.78
C GLY A 438 0.23 -30.93 -14.43
N ALA A 439 -0.69 -29.98 -14.59
CA ALA A 439 -0.41 -28.57 -14.35
C ALA A 439 -0.05 -28.28 -12.89
N VAL A 440 0.76 -27.24 -12.68
CA VAL A 440 1.07 -26.68 -11.36
C VAL A 440 -0.06 -25.75 -10.92
N ILE A 441 -0.51 -25.89 -9.68
CA ILE A 441 -1.60 -25.06 -9.12
C ILE A 441 -1.00 -23.80 -8.50
N ASN A 442 -1.17 -22.64 -9.15
CA ASN A 442 -0.43 -21.41 -8.80
C ASN A 442 -0.70 -20.90 -7.38
N THR A 443 -1.91 -21.08 -6.87
CA THR A 443 -2.30 -20.67 -5.51
C THR A 443 -1.55 -21.41 -4.40
N THR A 444 -0.79 -22.45 -4.77
CA THR A 444 0.03 -23.29 -3.88
C THR A 444 1.53 -23.07 -4.03
N ILE A 445 1.98 -22.15 -4.89
CA ILE A 445 3.42 -21.88 -5.04
C ILE A 445 3.90 -21.04 -3.86
N ALA A 446 4.82 -21.59 -3.05
CA ALA A 446 5.49 -20.92 -1.95
C ALA A 446 7.00 -21.07 -2.07
N VAL A 447 7.76 -20.03 -1.72
CA VAL A 447 9.22 -19.99 -1.83
C VAL A 447 9.82 -19.54 -0.50
N SER A 448 10.78 -20.33 0.02
CA SER A 448 11.51 -19.98 1.24
C SER A 448 12.83 -20.72 1.29
N GLY A 449 13.90 -20.03 1.69
CA GLY A 449 15.17 -20.67 2.05
C GLY A 449 15.82 -21.45 0.89
N GLY A 450 15.72 -20.91 -0.34
CA GLY A 450 16.34 -21.54 -1.51
C GLY A 450 15.55 -22.72 -2.09
N ARG A 451 14.28 -22.86 -1.70
CA ARG A 451 13.37 -23.91 -2.16
C ARG A 451 12.03 -23.34 -2.59
N ALA A 452 11.42 -23.98 -3.58
CA ALA A 452 10.06 -23.72 -4.02
C ALA A 452 9.21 -24.98 -3.81
N TRP A 453 7.99 -24.80 -3.29
CA TRP A 453 7.01 -25.87 -3.10
C TRP A 453 5.71 -25.53 -3.81
N PHE A 454 5.06 -26.55 -4.35
CA PHE A 454 3.77 -26.42 -5.01
C PHE A 454 3.06 -27.77 -5.12
N VAL A 455 1.76 -27.72 -5.37
CA VAL A 455 0.96 -28.89 -5.72
C VAL A 455 0.95 -29.03 -7.25
N GLU A 456 1.38 -30.20 -7.72
CA GLU A 456 1.32 -30.62 -9.11
C GLU A 456 0.16 -31.61 -9.29
N SER A 457 -0.69 -31.36 -10.29
CA SER A 457 -1.76 -32.27 -10.68
C SER A 457 -1.19 -33.61 -11.18
N GLY A 458 -1.89 -34.70 -10.88
CA GLY A 458 -1.62 -36.02 -11.47
C GLY A 458 -2.35 -36.25 -12.80
N ASN A 459 -3.14 -35.28 -13.28
CA ASN A 459 -3.94 -35.40 -14.49
C ASN A 459 -3.22 -34.77 -15.69
N ALA A 460 -2.59 -35.60 -16.53
CA ALA A 460 -1.80 -35.14 -17.68
C ALA A 460 -2.63 -34.32 -18.69
N ALA A 461 -3.94 -34.55 -18.79
CA ALA A 461 -4.84 -33.77 -19.65
C ALA A 461 -4.95 -32.28 -19.26
N THR A 462 -4.39 -31.88 -18.12
CA THR A 462 -4.27 -30.47 -17.71
C THR A 462 -3.03 -29.79 -18.29
N LEU A 463 -2.15 -30.53 -18.98
CA LEU A 463 -1.02 -29.96 -19.72
C LEU A 463 -1.40 -29.58 -21.15
N ASP A 464 -2.43 -30.21 -21.73
CA ASP A 464 -2.76 -30.10 -23.16
C ASP A 464 -4.01 -29.26 -23.46
N GLY A 465 -4.59 -28.58 -22.46
CA GLY A 465 -5.79 -27.78 -22.69
C GLY A 465 -5.53 -26.46 -23.44
N PRO A 466 -6.60 -25.82 -23.96
CA PRO A 466 -6.47 -24.57 -24.72
C PRO A 466 -6.05 -23.38 -23.86
N ILE A 467 -6.40 -23.41 -22.56
CA ILE A 467 -5.96 -22.47 -21.53
C ILE A 467 -5.63 -23.24 -20.25
N ASP A 468 -4.77 -22.67 -19.40
CA ASP A 468 -4.31 -23.25 -18.14
C ASP A 468 -5.19 -22.81 -16.98
N ARG A 469 -6.49 -23.11 -17.07
CA ARG A 469 -7.47 -22.80 -16.02
C ARG A 469 -8.42 -23.97 -15.81
N TYR A 470 -8.41 -24.56 -14.61
CA TYR A 470 -9.16 -25.78 -14.33
C TYR A 470 -9.79 -25.77 -12.94
N THR A 471 -10.90 -26.47 -12.77
CA THR A 471 -11.48 -26.74 -11.44
C THR A 471 -10.60 -27.70 -10.65
N LEU A 472 -10.67 -27.65 -9.32
CA LEU A 472 -9.95 -28.61 -8.47
C LEU A 472 -10.39 -30.06 -8.73
N ASP A 473 -11.64 -30.28 -9.12
CA ASP A 473 -12.12 -31.60 -9.53
C ASP A 473 -11.34 -32.18 -10.70
N LYS A 474 -11.12 -31.36 -11.74
CA LYS A 474 -10.32 -31.78 -12.89
C LYS A 474 -8.83 -31.92 -12.53
N LEU A 475 -8.30 -31.01 -11.70
CA LEU A 475 -6.89 -31.04 -11.29
C LEU A 475 -6.55 -32.26 -10.41
N LEU A 476 -7.48 -32.71 -9.57
CA LEU A 476 -7.23 -33.77 -8.59
C LEU A 476 -7.78 -35.14 -9.03
N SER A 477 -8.42 -35.24 -10.21
CA SER A 477 -9.11 -36.46 -10.68
C SER A 477 -8.21 -37.69 -10.85
N ARG A 478 -6.90 -37.48 -10.99
CA ARG A 478 -5.88 -38.54 -11.09
C ARG A 478 -4.83 -38.43 -9.97
N GLY A 479 -5.25 -37.90 -8.83
CA GLY A 479 -4.39 -37.57 -7.68
C GLY A 479 -3.58 -36.30 -7.90
N ALA A 480 -2.74 -35.97 -6.92
CA ALA A 480 -1.81 -34.84 -6.96
C ALA A 480 -0.59 -35.14 -6.08
N ALA A 481 0.47 -34.36 -6.26
CA ALA A 481 1.67 -34.47 -5.43
C ALA A 481 2.14 -33.10 -4.94
N LEU A 482 2.64 -33.05 -3.71
CA LEU A 482 3.44 -31.94 -3.21
C LEU A 482 4.87 -32.12 -3.74
N VAL A 483 5.40 -31.09 -4.38
CA VAL A 483 6.71 -31.10 -5.03
C VAL A 483 7.61 -30.06 -4.36
N CYS A 484 8.89 -30.38 -4.17
CA CYS A 484 9.92 -29.42 -3.79
C CYS A 484 10.97 -29.32 -4.89
N LEU A 485 11.22 -28.09 -5.35
CA LEU A 485 12.34 -27.74 -6.21
C LEU A 485 13.39 -26.96 -5.42
N SER A 486 14.64 -27.02 -5.87
CA SER A 486 15.65 -26.04 -5.47
C SER A 486 15.58 -24.81 -6.38
N THR A 487 15.62 -23.62 -5.79
CA THR A 487 15.65 -22.37 -6.56
C THR A 487 17.04 -22.08 -7.16
N THR A 488 18.03 -22.94 -6.89
CA THR A 488 19.38 -22.83 -7.45
C THR A 488 19.50 -23.46 -8.82
N ASP A 489 18.99 -24.68 -9.00
CA ASP A 489 19.16 -25.47 -10.23
C ASP A 489 17.83 -25.90 -10.87
N GLY A 490 16.69 -25.60 -10.24
CA GLY A 490 15.36 -26.02 -10.71
C GLY A 490 15.09 -27.51 -10.57
N LYS A 491 15.99 -28.29 -9.95
CA LYS A 491 15.85 -29.74 -9.82
C LYS A 491 14.89 -30.11 -8.70
N VAL A 492 14.10 -31.16 -8.93
CA VAL A 492 13.23 -31.76 -7.92
C VAL A 492 14.09 -32.36 -6.80
N ARG A 493 13.84 -31.93 -5.57
CA ARG A 493 14.45 -32.51 -4.36
C ARG A 493 13.63 -33.65 -3.81
N TRP A 494 12.31 -33.52 -3.83
CA TRP A 494 11.39 -34.59 -3.50
C TRP A 494 10.01 -34.34 -4.09
N ARG A 495 9.24 -35.43 -4.18
CA ARG A 495 7.84 -35.44 -4.59
C ARG A 495 7.09 -36.41 -3.70
N LYS A 496 5.96 -35.99 -3.11
CA LYS A 496 5.15 -36.82 -2.21
C LYS A 496 3.68 -36.80 -2.63
N PRO A 497 3.03 -37.96 -2.76
CA PRO A 497 1.61 -38.02 -3.13
C PRO A 497 0.73 -37.40 -2.04
N LEU A 498 -0.39 -36.80 -2.46
CA LEU A 498 -1.39 -36.19 -1.60
C LEU A 498 -2.69 -37.00 -1.62
N ASP A 499 -2.62 -38.28 -1.21
CA ASP A 499 -3.72 -39.25 -1.36
C ASP A 499 -5.00 -38.90 -0.58
N ARG A 500 -4.87 -38.05 0.46
CA ARG A 500 -5.98 -37.63 1.33
C ARG A 500 -6.54 -36.26 0.98
N LEU A 501 -6.02 -35.58 -0.05
CA LEU A 501 -6.49 -34.25 -0.43
C LEU A 501 -7.89 -34.32 -1.06
N ARG A 502 -8.85 -33.58 -0.49
CA ARG A 502 -10.26 -33.55 -0.96
C ARG A 502 -10.77 -32.15 -1.29
N ALA A 503 -9.87 -31.20 -1.54
CA ALA A 503 -10.23 -29.82 -1.83
C ALA A 503 -11.09 -29.69 -3.09
N ARG A 504 -12.13 -28.86 -3.03
CA ARG A 504 -13.08 -28.58 -4.12
C ARG A 504 -13.15 -27.11 -4.49
N ASN A 505 -13.09 -26.23 -3.50
CA ASN A 505 -13.34 -24.79 -3.69
C ASN A 505 -12.05 -23.96 -3.72
N CYS A 506 -11.13 -24.17 -2.78
CA CYS A 506 -9.83 -23.51 -2.74
C CYS A 506 -8.70 -24.46 -2.34
N LEU A 507 -7.46 -24.09 -2.66
CA LEU A 507 -6.25 -24.80 -2.25
C LEU A 507 -5.07 -23.83 -2.12
N PHE A 508 -4.48 -23.74 -0.94
CA PHE A 508 -3.47 -22.76 -0.59
C PHE A 508 -2.32 -23.39 0.17
N LEU A 509 -1.09 -22.97 -0.11
CA LEU A 509 0.12 -23.42 0.56
C LEU A 509 0.88 -22.22 1.16
N SER A 510 1.37 -22.39 2.38
CA SER A 510 2.38 -21.50 2.99
C SER A 510 3.59 -22.29 3.48
N SER A 511 4.71 -21.59 3.66
CA SER A 511 5.96 -22.11 4.22
C SER A 511 6.49 -21.18 5.31
N SER A 512 6.74 -21.73 6.50
CA SER A 512 7.37 -20.99 7.60
C SER A 512 8.05 -21.92 8.59
N GLY A 513 9.21 -21.54 9.12
CA GLY A 513 9.89 -22.27 10.19
C GLY A 513 10.21 -23.75 9.86
N GLY A 514 10.47 -24.05 8.59
CA GLY A 514 10.71 -25.40 8.10
C GLY A 514 9.46 -26.29 8.03
N VAL A 515 8.26 -25.70 8.08
CA VAL A 515 6.97 -26.40 7.94
C VAL A 515 6.21 -25.81 6.76
N LEU A 516 5.59 -26.69 5.97
CA LEU A 516 4.62 -26.31 4.95
C LEU A 516 3.23 -26.52 5.52
N ALA A 517 2.33 -25.56 5.33
CA ALA A 517 0.92 -25.70 5.67
C ALA A 517 0.07 -25.63 4.40
N LEU A 518 -0.74 -26.66 4.18
CA LEU A 518 -1.67 -26.78 3.08
C LEU A 518 -3.09 -26.69 3.61
N SER A 519 -3.91 -25.79 3.05
CA SER A 519 -5.33 -25.70 3.35
C SER A 519 -6.14 -25.82 2.07
N GLY A 520 -7.17 -26.65 2.08
CA GLY A 520 -8.19 -26.65 1.05
C GLY A 520 -9.59 -26.67 1.65
N SER A 521 -10.59 -26.28 0.88
CA SER A 521 -11.98 -26.25 1.34
C SER A 521 -12.92 -27.04 0.44
N ARG A 522 -14.02 -27.50 1.04
CA ARG A 522 -15.09 -28.27 0.39
C ARG A 522 -16.38 -28.11 1.17
N ASN A 523 -17.51 -28.35 0.50
CA ASN A 523 -18.80 -28.44 1.19
C ASN A 523 -19.07 -29.89 1.59
N GLU A 524 -19.60 -30.08 2.79
CA GLU A 524 -20.02 -31.40 3.30
C GLU A 524 -21.15 -31.18 4.31
N ALA A 525 -22.20 -31.99 4.22
CA ALA A 525 -23.37 -31.90 5.12
C ALA A 525 -23.99 -30.49 5.23
N GLY A 526 -23.96 -29.70 4.15
CA GLY A 526 -24.56 -28.36 4.09
C GLY A 526 -23.70 -27.24 4.70
N THR A 527 -22.49 -27.53 5.18
CA THR A 527 -21.54 -26.53 5.71
C THR A 527 -20.22 -26.52 4.92
N VAL A 528 -19.47 -25.43 5.07
CA VAL A 528 -18.11 -25.30 4.56
C VAL A 528 -17.13 -25.94 5.54
N ARG A 529 -16.30 -26.85 5.04
CA ARG A 529 -15.20 -27.47 5.77
C ARG A 529 -13.85 -27.07 5.20
N TYR A 530 -12.85 -26.99 6.07
CA TYR A 530 -11.45 -26.84 5.69
C TYR A 530 -10.66 -28.08 6.11
N ASP A 531 -9.91 -28.59 5.15
CA ASP A 531 -8.93 -29.65 5.33
C ASP A 531 -7.55 -29.01 5.40
N LEU A 532 -6.92 -29.13 6.57
CA LEU A 532 -5.61 -28.59 6.89
C LEU A 532 -4.60 -29.73 7.01
N SER A 533 -3.41 -29.55 6.47
CA SER A 533 -2.29 -30.49 6.64
C SER A 533 -0.99 -29.72 6.79
N ALA A 534 -0.08 -30.22 7.60
CA ALA A 534 1.28 -29.72 7.67
C ALA A 534 2.30 -30.78 7.29
N PHE A 535 3.39 -30.34 6.69
CA PHE A 535 4.47 -31.19 6.21
C PHE A 535 5.82 -30.63 6.65
N ASP A 536 6.78 -31.51 6.92
CA ASP A 536 8.16 -31.11 7.07
C ASP A 536 8.67 -30.60 5.71
N ALA A 537 9.13 -29.34 5.67
CA ALA A 537 9.54 -28.71 4.42
C ALA A 537 10.78 -29.37 3.80
N ALA A 538 11.57 -30.08 4.60
CA ALA A 538 12.79 -30.70 4.15
C ALA A 538 12.60 -32.08 3.51
N ALA A 539 11.80 -32.94 4.14
CA ALA A 539 11.57 -34.30 3.70
C ALA A 539 10.22 -34.51 2.97
N GLY A 540 9.31 -33.53 3.06
CA GLY A 540 7.93 -33.66 2.56
C GLY A 540 7.07 -34.63 3.38
N ARG A 541 7.54 -35.07 4.55
CA ARG A 541 6.81 -35.97 5.44
C ARG A 541 5.62 -35.22 6.05
N GLN A 542 4.42 -35.78 5.92
CA GLN A 542 3.24 -35.22 6.59
C GLN A 542 3.42 -35.31 8.12
N LEU A 543 3.27 -34.18 8.79
CA LEU A 543 3.36 -34.04 10.24
C LEU A 543 1.99 -34.30 10.88
N TRP A 544 0.95 -33.70 10.34
CA TRP A 544 -0.43 -33.86 10.80
C TRP A 544 -1.42 -33.49 9.70
N SER A 545 -2.68 -33.92 9.86
CA SER A 545 -3.82 -33.52 9.04
C SER A 545 -5.06 -33.39 9.91
N ARG A 546 -5.92 -32.42 9.63
CA ARG A 546 -7.20 -32.18 10.30
C ARG A 546 -8.26 -31.74 9.28
N SER A 547 -9.50 -32.11 9.53
CA SER A 547 -10.66 -31.55 8.84
C SER A 547 -11.53 -30.88 9.88
N HIS A 548 -11.92 -29.63 9.65
CA HIS A 548 -12.78 -28.90 10.58
C HIS A 548 -13.99 -28.30 9.89
N ASP A 549 -15.13 -28.42 10.57
CA ASP A 549 -16.35 -27.74 10.20
C ASP A 549 -16.29 -26.29 10.68
N THR A 550 -16.53 -25.34 9.78
CA THR A 550 -16.60 -23.93 10.17
C THR A 550 -17.95 -23.59 10.82
N GLY A 551 -18.96 -24.43 10.64
CA GLY A 551 -20.35 -24.17 10.98
C GLY A 551 -20.99 -23.08 10.12
N VAL A 552 -20.34 -22.69 9.02
CA VAL A 552 -20.84 -21.72 8.05
C VAL A 552 -21.56 -22.45 6.93
N LYS A 553 -22.74 -21.96 6.53
CA LYS A 553 -23.56 -22.57 5.49
C LYS A 553 -22.82 -22.60 4.15
N ALA A 554 -22.91 -23.72 3.44
CA ALA A 554 -22.42 -23.85 2.07
C ALA A 554 -23.20 -22.94 1.08
N GLY A 555 -22.60 -22.64 -0.07
CA GLY A 555 -23.22 -21.78 -1.10
C GLY A 555 -23.27 -20.30 -0.71
N GLY A 556 -22.34 -19.85 0.14
CA GLY A 556 -22.20 -18.45 0.52
C GLY A 556 -21.66 -17.58 -0.62
N ASN A 557 -22.05 -16.30 -0.61
CA ASN A 557 -21.69 -15.32 -1.63
C ASN A 557 -20.56 -14.38 -1.18
N HIS A 558 -19.98 -14.60 0.01
CA HIS A 558 -18.96 -13.72 0.56
C HIS A 558 -17.56 -14.36 0.62
N GLY A 559 -17.39 -15.60 0.17
CA GLY A 559 -16.09 -16.28 0.12
C GLY A 559 -15.77 -17.05 1.40
N GLU A 560 -16.79 -17.55 2.07
CA GLU A 560 -16.71 -18.38 3.27
C GLU A 560 -15.85 -19.63 3.05
N GLN A 561 -15.82 -20.12 1.80
CA GLN A 561 -14.99 -21.21 1.28
C GLN A 561 -13.59 -20.79 0.82
N ASP A 562 -13.22 -19.51 0.91
CA ASP A 562 -11.99 -18.94 0.33
C ASP A 562 -10.99 -18.36 1.34
N HIS A 563 -11.16 -18.66 2.62
CA HIS A 563 -10.27 -18.22 3.68
C HIS A 563 -8.92 -18.95 3.59
N ARG A 564 -7.86 -18.17 3.53
CA ARG A 564 -6.47 -18.62 3.67
C ARG A 564 -6.12 -18.68 5.14
N HIS A 565 -5.27 -19.64 5.49
CA HIS A 565 -4.65 -19.68 6.80
C HIS A 565 -3.53 -18.63 6.90
N ALA A 566 -3.38 -18.01 8.08
CA ALA A 566 -2.24 -17.16 8.40
C ALA A 566 -1.26 -17.91 9.30
N VAL A 567 0.04 -17.66 9.14
CA VAL A 567 1.10 -18.26 9.95
C VAL A 567 1.87 -17.16 10.65
N ILE A 568 1.84 -17.15 11.99
CA ILE A 568 2.54 -16.18 12.82
C ILE A 568 3.46 -16.94 13.77
N GLY A 569 4.77 -16.85 13.53
CA GLY A 569 5.76 -17.61 14.30
C GLY A 569 5.50 -19.11 14.22
N LYS A 570 5.11 -19.72 15.35
CA LYS A 570 4.86 -21.17 15.47
C LYS A 570 3.37 -21.53 15.40
N LEU A 571 2.49 -20.57 15.13
CA LEU A 571 1.05 -20.76 15.15
C LEU A 571 0.46 -20.60 13.75
N LEU A 572 -0.55 -21.42 13.46
CA LEU A 572 -1.38 -21.37 12.27
C LEU A 572 -2.79 -20.97 12.68
N TYR A 573 -3.33 -19.94 12.04
CA TYR A 573 -4.70 -19.45 12.22
C TYR A 573 -5.49 -19.77 10.96
N ALA A 574 -6.53 -20.58 11.09
CA ALA A 574 -7.43 -20.97 10.00
C ALA A 574 -8.86 -20.80 10.50
N GLU A 575 -9.45 -19.66 10.17
CA GLU A 575 -10.71 -19.19 10.77
C GLU A 575 -11.78 -20.30 10.82
N PRO A 576 -12.46 -20.51 11.97
CA PRO A 576 -12.30 -19.83 13.27
C PRO A 576 -11.26 -20.48 14.21
N PHE A 577 -10.38 -21.36 13.75
CA PHE A 577 -9.49 -22.18 14.59
C PHE A 577 -8.04 -21.68 14.60
N ALA A 578 -7.29 -22.11 15.62
CA ALA A 578 -5.85 -21.89 15.72
C ALA A 578 -5.14 -23.17 16.20
N TYR A 579 -3.98 -23.45 15.61
CA TYR A 579 -3.18 -24.64 15.88
C TYR A 579 -1.69 -24.30 16.01
N GLU A 580 -0.95 -25.08 16.78
CA GLU A 580 0.51 -25.11 16.68
C GLU A 580 0.91 -25.67 15.30
N LEU A 581 1.67 -24.90 14.52
CA LEU A 581 1.99 -25.17 13.12
C LEU A 581 2.62 -26.56 12.92
N ARG A 582 3.55 -26.95 13.79
CA ARG A 582 4.32 -28.21 13.62
C ARG A 582 3.56 -29.45 14.10
N THR A 583 2.74 -29.33 15.14
CA THR A 583 2.12 -30.48 15.82
C THR A 583 0.63 -30.63 15.53
N GLY A 584 -0.04 -29.57 15.09
CA GLY A 584 -1.48 -29.54 14.89
C GLY A 584 -2.25 -29.56 16.19
N LYS A 585 -1.62 -29.31 17.35
CA LYS A 585 -2.32 -29.17 18.63
C LYS A 585 -3.16 -27.87 18.61
N PRO A 586 -4.46 -27.92 18.94
CA PRO A 586 -5.27 -26.71 19.08
C PRO A 586 -4.67 -25.75 20.11
N VAL A 587 -4.75 -24.45 19.85
CA VAL A 587 -4.33 -23.43 20.82
C VAL A 587 -5.32 -23.40 21.98
N SER A 588 -4.83 -23.65 23.19
CA SER A 588 -5.65 -23.61 24.41
C SER A 588 -6.17 -22.19 24.67
N GLY A 589 -7.44 -22.08 25.07
CA GLY A 589 -8.06 -20.80 25.39
C GLY A 589 -8.29 -19.88 24.18
N TRP A 590 -8.29 -20.40 22.96
CA TRP A 590 -8.55 -19.62 21.75
C TRP A 590 -9.93 -18.95 21.77
N LYS A 591 -9.96 -17.61 21.67
CA LYS A 591 -11.16 -16.78 21.91
C LYS A 591 -11.83 -16.21 20.65
N TRP A 592 -11.54 -16.76 19.48
CA TRP A 592 -12.09 -16.21 18.24
C TRP A 592 -13.62 -16.33 18.21
N ASN A 593 -14.30 -15.19 18.18
CA ASN A 593 -15.74 -15.14 18.03
C ASN A 593 -16.12 -14.96 16.55
N LYS A 594 -16.64 -16.02 15.94
CA LYS A 594 -17.09 -16.02 14.54
C LYS A 594 -18.24 -15.05 14.24
N THR A 595 -19.00 -14.60 15.24
CA THR A 595 -20.08 -13.62 15.03
C THR A 595 -19.57 -12.20 14.86
N LYS A 596 -18.32 -11.93 15.25
CA LYS A 596 -17.60 -10.66 15.05
C LYS A 596 -16.68 -10.71 13.83
N ARG A 597 -17.13 -11.41 12.78
CA ARG A 597 -16.38 -11.62 11.54
C ARG A 597 -17.34 -11.57 10.34
N GLY A 598 -17.73 -10.35 9.95
CA GLY A 598 -18.66 -10.08 8.85
C GLY A 598 -18.03 -9.63 7.52
N GLY A 599 -18.39 -10.32 6.44
CA GLY A 599 -18.11 -9.94 5.05
C GLY A 599 -16.88 -10.62 4.41
N CYS A 600 -16.74 -10.46 3.09
CA CYS A 600 -15.60 -11.00 2.32
C CYS A 600 -14.23 -10.49 2.79
N GLY A 601 -13.19 -11.17 2.31
CA GLY A 601 -11.79 -10.81 2.51
C GLY A 601 -11.09 -11.81 3.43
N ASN A 602 -9.77 -11.89 3.33
CA ASN A 602 -8.96 -12.70 4.24
C ASN A 602 -8.47 -11.86 5.41
N VAL A 603 -8.06 -12.54 6.48
CA VAL A 603 -7.21 -11.90 7.49
C VAL A 603 -5.90 -11.44 6.87
N SER A 604 -5.30 -10.40 7.44
CA SER A 604 -3.87 -10.08 7.36
C SER A 604 -3.31 -9.94 8.77
N ALA A 605 -2.01 -10.10 8.95
CA ALA A 605 -1.45 -10.17 10.31
C ALA A 605 -0.19 -9.34 10.51
N SER A 606 -0.12 -8.66 11.67
CA SER A 606 1.15 -8.35 12.32
C SER A 606 1.53 -9.51 13.25
N LEU A 607 2.62 -9.40 14.01
CA LEU A 607 2.90 -10.40 15.07
C LEU A 607 1.91 -10.34 16.24
N SER A 608 1.14 -9.26 16.37
CA SER A 608 0.27 -9.02 17.54
C SER A 608 -1.22 -9.06 17.23
N ASN A 609 -1.64 -8.88 15.98
CA ASN A 609 -3.06 -8.76 15.62
C ASN A 609 -3.38 -9.45 14.30
N LEU A 610 -4.62 -9.94 14.19
CA LEU A 610 -5.26 -10.30 12.93
C LEU A 610 -6.20 -9.16 12.51
N PHE A 611 -6.15 -8.74 11.26
CA PHE A 611 -6.91 -7.65 10.69
C PHE A 611 -7.90 -8.19 9.67
N PHE A 612 -9.15 -7.75 9.73
CA PHE A 612 -10.22 -8.27 8.86
C PHE A 612 -11.37 -7.28 8.77
N ARG A 613 -12.31 -7.60 7.88
CA ARG A 613 -13.58 -6.88 7.79
C ARG A 613 -14.61 -7.50 8.72
N ASP A 614 -15.30 -6.62 9.44
CA ASP A 614 -16.52 -6.91 10.18
C ASP A 614 -17.49 -5.73 10.01
N GLY A 615 -18.07 -5.61 8.81
CA GLY A 615 -18.75 -4.40 8.35
C GLY A 615 -17.78 -3.27 7.97
N THR A 616 -16.91 -2.88 8.90
CA THR A 616 -15.82 -1.90 8.77
C THR A 616 -14.47 -2.54 9.08
N ALA A 617 -13.38 -1.77 9.07
CA ALA A 617 -12.05 -2.25 9.42
C ALA A 617 -11.96 -2.63 10.91
N SER A 618 -11.66 -3.90 11.19
CA SER A 618 -11.59 -4.47 12.54
C SER A 618 -10.31 -5.26 12.75
N PHE A 619 -9.98 -5.54 14.01
CA PHE A 619 -8.87 -6.40 14.36
C PHE A 619 -9.19 -7.31 15.55
N PHE A 620 -8.41 -8.38 15.67
CA PHE A 620 -8.39 -9.28 16.82
C PHE A 620 -7.00 -9.23 17.45
N ASP A 621 -6.96 -8.78 18.70
CA ASP A 621 -5.74 -8.75 19.51
C ASP A 621 -5.41 -10.16 19.99
N LEU A 622 -4.30 -10.71 19.48
CA LEU A 622 -3.87 -12.07 19.80
C LEU A 622 -3.47 -12.24 21.26
N SER A 623 -3.01 -11.18 21.92
CA SER A 623 -2.56 -11.22 23.31
C SER A 623 -3.73 -11.19 24.30
N ARG A 624 -4.77 -10.39 24.01
CA ARG A 624 -5.95 -10.25 24.88
C ARG A 624 -7.09 -11.20 24.50
N GLY A 625 -7.13 -11.65 23.25
CA GLY A 625 -8.22 -12.40 22.66
C GLY A 625 -9.48 -11.55 22.50
N VAL A 626 -9.33 -10.29 22.07
CA VAL A 626 -10.40 -9.28 21.98
C VAL A 626 -10.58 -8.83 20.53
N HIS A 627 -11.82 -8.73 20.09
CA HIS A 627 -12.23 -8.12 18.83
C HIS A 627 -12.50 -6.63 19.04
N ASP A 628 -11.94 -5.78 18.20
CA ASP A 628 -12.11 -4.33 18.28
C ASP A 628 -12.05 -3.66 16.90
N LYS A 629 -12.39 -2.38 16.83
CA LYS A 629 -12.47 -1.58 15.61
C LYS A 629 -11.16 -0.81 15.37
N VAL A 630 -10.72 -0.79 14.11
CA VAL A 630 -9.72 0.19 13.66
C VAL A 630 -10.43 1.51 13.39
N THR A 631 -11.56 1.46 12.69
CA THR A 631 -12.37 2.64 12.36
C THR A 631 -13.78 2.22 11.93
N ASP A 632 -14.76 3.09 12.13
CA ASP A 632 -16.15 2.89 11.73
C ASP A 632 -16.51 3.54 10.38
N ILE A 633 -15.59 4.28 9.77
CA ILE A 633 -15.87 5.04 8.54
C ILE A 633 -15.28 4.41 7.27
N SER A 634 -14.33 3.48 7.39
CA SER A 634 -13.68 2.84 6.24
C SER A 634 -14.11 1.38 6.07
N ARG A 635 -14.26 0.99 4.81
CA ARG A 635 -14.60 -0.38 4.42
C ARG A 635 -13.46 -1.01 3.62
N PRO A 636 -12.80 -2.05 4.17
CA PRO A 636 -11.80 -2.81 3.42
C PRO A 636 -12.37 -3.50 2.18
N GLY A 637 -11.50 -3.70 1.18
CA GLY A 637 -11.78 -4.44 -0.06
C GLY A 637 -12.21 -5.90 0.16
N CYS A 638 -12.59 -6.60 -0.91
CA CYS A 638 -13.15 -7.97 -0.83
C CYS A 638 -12.10 -9.10 -0.85
N TRP A 639 -10.82 -8.80 -0.73
CA TRP A 639 -9.73 -9.79 -0.64
C TRP A 639 -8.74 -9.45 0.50
N ILE A 640 -7.49 -9.11 0.22
CA ILE A 640 -6.53 -8.59 1.21
C ILE A 640 -6.31 -7.12 0.93
N ASN A 641 -6.60 -6.27 1.91
CA ASN A 641 -6.56 -4.81 1.74
C ASN A 641 -6.00 -4.08 2.96
N MET A 642 -6.18 -4.60 4.18
CA MET A 642 -5.53 -4.05 5.37
C MET A 642 -4.10 -4.60 5.47
N ILE A 643 -3.07 -3.76 5.44
CA ILE A 643 -1.67 -4.17 5.39
C ILE A 643 -0.91 -3.62 6.61
N PRO A 644 -0.62 -4.46 7.62
CA PRO A 644 0.17 -4.05 8.76
C PRO A 644 1.67 -4.12 8.43
N ALA A 645 2.31 -3.02 8.04
CA ALA A 645 3.74 -2.99 7.72
C ALA A 645 4.32 -1.58 7.89
N GLY A 646 5.64 -1.50 8.09
CA GLY A 646 6.36 -0.27 8.36
C GLY A 646 6.05 0.36 9.73
N GLY A 647 5.52 -0.40 10.69
CA GLY A 647 4.95 0.15 11.93
C GLY A 647 3.61 0.85 11.75
N LEU A 648 2.95 0.65 10.60
CA LEU A 648 1.66 1.24 10.23
C LEU A 648 0.64 0.15 9.91
N LEU A 649 -0.63 0.44 10.12
CA LEU A 649 -1.72 -0.27 9.45
C LEU A 649 -2.20 0.56 8.26
N LEU A 650 -1.94 0.07 7.04
CA LEU A 650 -2.30 0.72 5.80
C LEU A 650 -3.61 0.13 5.26
N ILE A 651 -4.57 0.98 4.93
CA ILE A 651 -5.85 0.61 4.34
C ILE A 651 -6.04 1.47 3.09
N PRO A 652 -5.42 1.09 1.95
CA PRO A 652 -5.63 1.78 0.70
C PRO A 652 -7.07 1.63 0.22
N GLU A 653 -7.48 2.57 -0.62
CA GLU A 653 -8.85 2.67 -1.14
C GLU A 653 -9.32 1.33 -1.73
N GLY A 654 -10.29 0.71 -1.07
CA GLY A 654 -10.85 -0.61 -1.43
C GLY A 654 -12.37 -0.58 -1.66
N SER A 655 -12.96 0.61 -1.73
CA SER A 655 -14.39 0.85 -1.84
C SER A 655 -14.86 1.14 -3.28
N SER A 656 -13.94 1.29 -4.25
CA SER A 656 -14.28 1.44 -5.68
C SER A 656 -15.41 0.48 -6.10
N GLY A 657 -16.46 1.04 -6.71
CA GLY A 657 -17.70 0.33 -7.04
C GLY A 657 -18.74 0.20 -5.90
N CYS A 658 -18.60 0.88 -4.75
CA CYS A 658 -19.67 0.95 -3.72
C CYS A 658 -20.61 2.09 -4.02
N THR A 659 -21.89 1.83 -3.77
CA THR A 659 -22.94 2.83 -3.61
C THR A 659 -23.28 3.06 -2.13
N CYS A 660 -22.40 2.63 -1.22
CA CYS A 660 -22.66 2.50 0.21
C CYS A 660 -22.36 3.80 0.98
N ASN A 661 -22.99 3.99 2.15
CA ASN A 661 -22.94 5.21 2.98
C ASN A 661 -21.61 5.47 3.74
N TYR A 662 -20.46 4.99 3.26
CA TYR A 662 -19.18 5.26 3.93
C TYR A 662 -18.67 6.65 3.54
N ALA A 663 -18.43 7.49 4.55
CA ALA A 663 -18.18 8.92 4.34
C ALA A 663 -16.87 9.24 3.61
N VAL A 664 -15.90 8.31 3.59
CA VAL A 664 -14.57 8.55 3.01
C VAL A 664 -14.19 7.44 2.04
N GLN A 665 -14.04 7.81 0.77
CA GLN A 665 -13.45 6.96 -0.28
C GLN A 665 -12.01 7.43 -0.53
N GLY A 666 -11.07 6.85 0.20
CA GLY A 666 -9.66 7.17 0.11
C GLY A 666 -8.80 6.14 0.85
N SER A 667 -7.51 6.25 0.61
CA SER A 667 -6.50 5.49 1.33
C SER A 667 -6.29 6.07 2.72
N MET A 668 -6.04 5.23 3.71
CA MET A 668 -5.79 5.61 5.10
C MET A 668 -4.56 4.87 5.64
N ALA A 669 -3.86 5.50 6.57
CA ALA A 669 -2.86 4.85 7.40
C ALA A 669 -3.14 5.15 8.87
N PHE A 670 -2.84 4.17 9.71
CA PHE A 670 -2.98 4.26 11.15
C PHE A 670 -1.67 3.88 11.84
N VAL A 671 -1.39 4.52 12.96
CA VAL A 671 -0.31 4.17 13.88
C VAL A 671 -0.91 3.56 15.16
N PRO A 672 -0.18 2.70 15.88
CA PRO A 672 -0.53 2.35 17.26
C PRO A 672 -0.71 3.61 18.11
N SER A 673 -1.79 3.68 18.89
CA SER A 673 -2.01 4.78 19.84
C SER A 673 -0.92 4.79 20.92
N ARG A 674 -0.55 5.98 21.37
CA ARG A 674 0.54 6.20 22.35
C ARG A 674 0.09 6.18 23.79
#